data_AF-A0A2W2ICT7-F1
#
_entry.id   AF-A0A2W2ICT7-F1
#
_cell.length_a   1.000
_cell.length_b   1.000
_cell.length_c   1.000
_cell.angle_alpha   90.00
_cell.angle_beta   90.00
_cell.angle_gamma   90.00
#
_symmetry.space_group_name_H-M   'P 1'
#
loop_
_entity.id
_entity.type
_entity.pdbx_description
1 polymer ?
#
loop_
_entity_poly.entity_id
_entity_poly.type
_entity_poly.pdbx_seq_one_letter_code
_entity_poly.pdbx_strand_id
1 'polypeptide(L)'
;MSVELDGRLHQLRNELDDHSRVARHLGLDLERPIKSIGDGYPENAIALVGKITERILKQLWRHHNVPGDPGSRALNELIKGALPYIRSSNVVDAFRDIQRLRNRSTHDGYEIADEDGLTAVRRLLDVLAWFSSTGSGILSGDVPKLAPDVAVKAEFLAGLYLTLDFKPVKRFELSRNTLYQLFFRERGLRSEYIELLLSKSVDDVIQVFDATGGELLQTRLPKLTRFLILEQNGTMQRPGPLGEDFRVVTYERFMDAFVDLDRHLADVADAYPKPSGAEQITVSGDLLTTDDQTGEQKIIQVGAASRLLDKVATAGGNLLIVGRSGTGKTTLLKQLVTRSAAATGRRYRFYFDMSLKRRDEDFRDFVTRTLAPYMSVENTHVFDVFHYFARSGSVLCALDGIDEAVPSMTQAGFLELFTELAQVLSAESAVVTTSRVSFLEDTPQVRRLLDGTALVSEKLVQQLHAQGVNPLQVPRFSALRLHDDPSNTTPLQRRLSHQLVSGAEQAPHLAELAWKHIEQTIAEAELSHRLTAIVGYFGAAFLRDQATFGFIDIVNHLGIEVFDRGRLSYDAFRLRPLFRPADASSVAFTHSAYQELMAADHLRLPANREAALADAVPPRLTEQVREFLFRRSQASAINDDCVLPTGTYLVGPSHHLMLRRIERPVRFDRFPVTVERYNRFLDAVREGGSQQWDHPDMPDGITHEPWLERLRVPGYYTDPAYANHPAICVSSWSAYAFAAFDGKRLPTSTEWEAAARGTDGRLFPWGDDIDLGIVNCADSWSGRPLITYEAWREELDGGRLGLAMPGPVDDHPGNVSPCGIREMAGNVWEITSTVLDDLGEVIICGGSYDNPFRALQTSSKGLARRRISSNAVGFRCVEEMR
;
A
#
# COMPACT_ATOMS: atom_id res chain seq x y z
N MET A 1 14.29 17.82 47.88
CA MET A 1 13.51 18.49 46.83
C MET A 1 14.14 19.85 46.55
N SER A 2 14.32 20.22 45.27
CA SER A 2 14.90 21.52 44.89
C SER A 2 13.84 22.62 44.94
N VAL A 3 14.23 23.85 45.26
CA VAL A 3 13.36 25.05 45.24
C VAL A 3 12.67 25.25 43.88
N GLU A 4 13.30 24.74 42.82
CA GLU A 4 12.80 24.78 41.45
C GLU A 4 11.62 23.80 41.21
N LEU A 5 11.64 22.62 41.84
CA LEU A 5 10.55 21.65 41.76
C LEU A 5 9.29 22.18 42.46
N ASP A 6 9.43 22.76 43.66
CA ASP A 6 8.31 23.34 44.42
C ASP A 6 7.64 24.49 43.64
N GLY A 7 8.43 25.33 42.96
CA GLY A 7 7.91 26.40 42.10
C GLY A 7 7.08 25.85 40.92
N ARG A 8 7.56 24.79 40.27
CA ARG A 8 6.85 24.14 39.15
C ARG A 8 5.58 23.43 39.60
N LEU A 9 5.61 22.74 40.73
CA LEU A 9 4.43 22.09 41.32
C LEU A 9 3.36 23.12 41.70
N HIS A 10 3.76 24.26 42.25
CA HIS A 10 2.84 25.35 42.56
C HIS A 10 2.19 25.92 41.29
N GLN A 11 2.96 26.10 40.21
CA GLN A 11 2.41 26.54 38.92
C GLN A 11 1.39 25.55 38.36
N LEU A 12 1.72 24.25 38.30
CA LEU A 12 0.82 23.22 37.79
C LEU A 12 -0.48 23.13 38.59
N ARG A 13 -0.40 23.37 39.90
CA ARG A 13 -1.58 23.40 40.77
C ARG A 13 -2.54 24.52 40.38
N ASN A 14 -2.01 25.73 40.20
CA ASN A 14 -2.80 26.87 39.79
C ASN A 14 -3.45 26.63 38.40
N GLU A 15 -2.72 26.01 37.48
CA GLU A 15 -3.26 25.66 36.15
C GLU A 15 -4.36 24.56 36.23
N LEU A 16 -4.26 23.58 37.13
CA LEU A 16 -5.30 22.56 37.31
C LEU A 16 -6.57 23.11 37.98
N ASP A 17 -6.44 24.12 38.85
CA ASP A 17 -7.58 24.77 39.51
C ASP A 17 -8.54 25.43 38.52
N ASP A 18 -8.01 25.92 37.39
CA ASP A 18 -8.80 26.45 36.26
C ASP A 18 -9.77 25.40 35.67
N HIS A 19 -9.53 24.11 35.92
CA HIS A 19 -10.33 22.98 35.46
C HIS A 19 -11.21 22.35 36.56
N SER A 20 -11.38 23.01 37.70
CA SER A 20 -12.18 22.53 38.85
C SER A 20 -13.64 22.19 38.55
N ARG A 21 -14.23 22.74 37.48
CA ARG A 21 -15.59 22.36 37.02
C ARG A 21 -15.62 20.95 36.44
N VAL A 22 -14.68 20.63 35.56
CA VAL A 22 -14.51 19.28 35.00
C VAL A 22 -14.25 18.28 36.12
N ALA A 23 -13.40 18.67 37.07
CA ALA A 23 -13.11 17.85 38.24
C ALA A 23 -14.36 17.52 39.05
N ARG A 24 -15.21 18.52 39.35
CA ARG A 24 -16.48 18.30 40.06
C ARG A 24 -17.46 17.43 39.28
N HIS A 25 -17.62 17.68 37.98
CA HIS A 25 -18.56 16.92 37.14
C HIS A 25 -18.18 15.44 37.05
N LEU A 26 -16.89 15.13 36.88
CA LEU A 26 -16.37 13.78 36.73
C LEU A 26 -15.92 13.13 38.06
N GLY A 27 -16.09 13.83 39.18
CA GLY A 27 -15.67 13.40 40.52
C GLY A 27 -14.16 13.13 40.62
N LEU A 28 -13.34 13.95 39.96
CA LEU A 28 -11.87 13.83 39.91
C LEU A 28 -11.21 14.64 41.02
N ASP A 29 -10.06 14.17 41.48
CA ASP A 29 -9.14 14.88 42.36
C ASP A 29 -7.87 15.20 41.56
N LEU A 30 -7.77 16.44 41.07
CA LEU A 30 -6.67 16.89 40.21
C LEU A 30 -5.42 17.31 41.00
N GLU A 31 -5.53 17.54 42.32
CA GLU A 31 -4.38 17.92 43.16
C GLU A 31 -3.54 16.70 43.57
N ARG A 32 -4.17 15.52 43.68
CA ARG A 32 -3.52 14.30 44.15
C ARG A 32 -2.27 13.88 43.36
N PRO A 33 -2.22 13.96 42.02
CA PRO A 33 -1.00 13.71 41.28
C PRO A 33 0.14 14.66 41.64
N ILE A 34 -0.14 15.96 41.79
CA ILE A 34 0.88 16.98 42.17
C ILE A 34 1.43 16.67 43.55
N LYS A 35 0.55 16.38 44.51
CA LYS A 35 0.96 16.01 45.87
C LYS A 35 1.86 14.77 45.87
N SER A 36 1.55 13.78 45.04
CA SER A 36 2.37 12.57 44.92
C SER A 36 3.79 12.85 44.42
N ILE A 37 3.96 13.79 43.48
CA ILE A 37 5.29 14.23 43.02
C ILE A 37 6.02 14.95 44.16
N GLY A 38 5.33 15.86 44.87
CA GLY A 38 5.90 16.56 46.03
C GLY A 38 6.23 15.65 47.22
N ASP A 39 5.59 14.49 47.32
CA ASP A 39 5.90 13.47 48.33
C ASP A 39 7.06 12.54 47.88
N GLY A 40 7.62 12.74 46.67
CA GLY A 40 8.73 11.95 46.12
C GLY A 40 8.32 10.64 45.44
N TYR A 41 7.06 10.53 44.99
CA TYR A 41 6.51 9.35 44.33
C TYR A 41 5.96 9.69 42.92
N PRO A 42 6.84 9.96 41.94
CA PRO A 42 6.42 10.30 40.57
C PRO A 42 5.68 9.15 39.86
N GLU A 43 6.00 7.89 40.14
CA GLU A 43 5.29 6.71 39.62
C GLU A 43 3.82 6.66 40.07
N ASN A 44 3.56 7.04 41.33
CA ASN A 44 2.21 7.15 41.86
C ASN A 44 1.45 8.31 41.18
N ALA A 45 2.13 9.42 40.89
CA ALA A 45 1.54 10.54 40.15
C ALA A 45 1.12 10.12 38.73
N ILE A 46 2.00 9.41 38.00
CA ILE A 46 1.71 8.87 36.66
C ILE A 46 0.51 7.91 36.72
N ALA A 47 0.44 7.03 37.72
CA ALA A 47 -0.68 6.11 37.90
C ALA A 47 -2.01 6.85 38.15
N LEU A 48 -1.99 7.93 38.93
CA LEU A 48 -3.16 8.76 39.19
C LEU A 48 -3.61 9.53 37.94
N VAL A 49 -2.67 10.10 37.19
CA VAL A 49 -2.94 10.73 35.87
C VAL A 49 -3.58 9.72 34.93
N GLY A 50 -3.07 8.49 34.88
CA GLY A 50 -3.67 7.40 34.10
C GLY A 50 -5.13 7.12 34.49
N LYS A 51 -5.46 7.10 35.78
CA LYS A 51 -6.84 6.90 36.26
C LYS A 51 -7.78 8.06 35.91
N ILE A 52 -7.29 9.30 36.02
CA ILE A 52 -8.05 10.49 35.62
C ILE A 52 -8.35 10.42 34.12
N THR A 53 -7.33 10.08 33.33
CA THR A 53 -7.42 9.91 31.87
C THR A 53 -8.45 8.85 31.47
N GLU A 54 -8.45 7.69 32.14
CA GLU A 54 -9.47 6.65 31.92
C GLU A 54 -10.90 7.17 32.15
N ARG A 55 -11.13 7.99 33.18
CA ARG A 55 -12.47 8.55 33.46
C ARG A 55 -12.92 9.53 32.39
N ILE A 56 -12.01 10.39 31.91
CA ILE A 56 -12.28 11.31 30.79
C ILE A 56 -12.69 10.50 29.56
N LEU A 57 -11.90 9.49 29.20
CA LEU A 57 -12.17 8.66 28.02
C LEU A 57 -13.47 7.86 28.15
N LYS A 58 -13.80 7.33 29.33
CA LYS A 58 -15.08 6.66 29.60
C LYS A 58 -16.28 7.60 29.38
N GLN A 59 -16.14 8.89 29.72
CA GLN A 59 -17.19 9.87 29.49
C GLN A 59 -17.34 10.17 27.99
N LEU A 60 -16.24 10.35 27.27
CA LEU A 60 -16.25 10.54 25.81
C LEU A 60 -16.88 9.33 25.10
N TRP A 61 -16.52 8.12 25.52
CA TRP A 61 -17.06 6.87 25.00
C TRP A 61 -18.59 6.84 25.08
N ARG A 62 -19.15 7.19 26.24
CA ARG A 62 -20.60 7.24 26.44
C ARG A 62 -21.25 8.36 25.62
N HIS A 63 -20.63 9.53 25.57
CA HIS A 63 -21.15 10.67 24.84
C HIS A 63 -21.28 10.38 23.34
N HIS A 64 -20.26 9.76 22.75
CA HIS A 64 -20.24 9.41 21.33
C HIS A 64 -20.94 8.08 21.00
N ASN A 65 -21.62 7.44 21.97
CA ASN A 65 -22.29 6.15 21.83
C ASN A 65 -21.37 5.06 21.22
N VAL A 66 -20.11 5.04 21.62
CA VAL A 66 -19.15 4.06 21.12
C VAL A 66 -19.58 2.65 21.55
N PRO A 67 -19.61 1.64 20.66
CA PRO A 67 -20.10 0.30 20.99
C PRO A 67 -19.33 -0.38 22.13
N GLY A 68 -20.08 -1.03 23.03
CA GLY A 68 -19.54 -1.81 24.15
C GLY A 68 -19.40 -1.03 25.46
N ASP A 69 -19.21 -1.76 26.57
CA ASP A 69 -19.07 -1.16 27.90
C ASP A 69 -17.61 -0.67 28.12
N PRO A 70 -17.39 0.64 28.36
CA PRO A 70 -16.05 1.15 28.64
C PRO A 70 -15.55 0.81 30.05
N GLY A 71 -16.39 0.28 30.95
CA GLY A 71 -16.03 -0.09 32.32
C GLY A 71 -14.96 -1.18 32.42
N SER A 72 -14.97 -2.14 31.50
CA SER A 72 -14.06 -3.30 31.45
C SER A 72 -12.82 -3.08 30.57
N ARG A 73 -12.66 -1.90 29.96
CA ARG A 73 -11.60 -1.60 28.99
C ARG A 73 -10.36 -1.04 29.66
N ALA A 74 -9.19 -1.49 29.22
CA ALA A 74 -7.90 -0.92 29.60
C ALA A 74 -7.70 0.47 28.95
N LEU A 75 -6.77 1.27 29.48
CA LEU A 75 -6.53 2.64 29.00
C LEU A 75 -6.20 2.71 27.51
N ASN A 76 -5.43 1.75 26.98
CA ASN A 76 -5.14 1.68 25.55
C ASN A 76 -6.42 1.51 24.71
N GLU A 77 -7.33 0.63 25.12
CA GLU A 77 -8.62 0.40 24.46
C GLU A 77 -9.53 1.63 24.56
N LEU A 78 -9.53 2.31 25.71
CA LEU A 78 -10.28 3.56 25.90
C LEU A 78 -9.77 4.69 25.00
N ILE A 79 -8.44 4.88 24.91
CA ILE A 79 -7.83 5.85 24.00
C ILE A 79 -8.23 5.49 22.56
N LYS A 80 -8.09 4.22 22.18
CA LYS A 80 -8.45 3.71 20.84
C LYS A 80 -9.90 3.95 20.46
N GLY A 81 -10.86 3.77 21.36
CA GLY A 81 -12.28 4.00 21.04
C GLY A 81 -12.67 5.48 21.01
N ALA A 82 -11.96 6.34 21.75
CA ALA A 82 -12.20 7.78 21.72
C ALA A 82 -11.49 8.49 20.54
N LEU A 83 -10.38 7.93 20.05
CA LEU A 83 -9.54 8.50 18.98
C LEU A 83 -10.31 8.98 17.74
N PRO A 84 -11.32 8.26 17.21
CA PRO A 84 -12.09 8.72 16.05
C PRO A 84 -12.83 10.04 16.27
N TYR A 85 -13.12 10.39 17.54
CA TYR A 85 -13.93 11.55 17.91
C TYR A 85 -13.09 12.74 18.41
N ILE A 86 -11.78 12.55 18.56
CA ILE A 86 -10.84 13.59 18.97
C ILE A 86 -10.13 14.15 17.73
N ARG A 87 -10.40 15.42 17.41
CA ARG A 87 -9.87 16.08 16.22
C ARG A 87 -8.46 16.66 16.40
N SER A 88 -8.04 16.98 17.64
CA SER A 88 -6.75 17.61 17.93
C SER A 88 -5.61 16.59 18.02
N SER A 89 -4.55 16.78 17.23
CA SER A 89 -3.32 15.98 17.29
C SER A 89 -2.64 16.10 18.66
N ASN A 90 -2.54 17.32 19.21
CA ASN A 90 -1.96 17.58 20.53
C ASN A 90 -2.64 16.78 21.65
N VAL A 91 -3.98 16.65 21.62
CA VAL A 91 -4.73 15.86 22.62
C VAL A 91 -4.47 14.37 22.44
N VAL A 92 -4.37 13.91 21.20
CA VAL A 92 -4.04 12.51 20.88
C VAL A 92 -2.63 12.15 21.36
N ASP A 93 -1.66 13.02 21.09
CA ASP A 93 -0.28 12.83 21.51
C ASP A 93 -0.17 12.89 23.04
N ALA A 94 -0.91 13.79 23.70
CA ALA A 94 -1.01 13.81 25.15
C ALA A 94 -1.55 12.48 25.72
N PHE A 95 -2.61 11.91 25.14
CA PHE A 95 -3.11 10.61 25.56
C PHE A 95 -2.10 9.48 25.35
N ARG A 96 -1.39 9.48 24.21
CA ARG A 96 -0.34 8.49 23.90
C ARG A 96 0.85 8.61 24.85
N ASP A 97 1.28 9.84 25.16
CA ASP A 97 2.36 10.10 26.12
C ASP A 97 1.98 9.64 27.52
N ILE A 98 0.76 9.93 27.99
CA ILE A 98 0.25 9.44 29.28
C ILE A 98 0.26 7.91 29.31
N GLN A 99 -0.18 7.25 28.24
CA GLN A 99 -0.16 5.79 28.14
C GLN A 99 1.28 5.25 28.17
N ARG A 100 2.20 5.86 27.42
CA ARG A 100 3.62 5.47 27.37
C ARG A 100 4.27 5.59 28.74
N LEU A 101 4.07 6.72 29.42
CA LEU A 101 4.60 6.97 30.75
C LEU A 101 4.04 5.98 31.77
N ARG A 102 2.74 5.68 31.72
CA ARG A 102 2.11 4.67 32.59
C ARG A 102 2.65 3.26 32.36
N ASN A 103 2.82 2.86 31.10
CA ASN A 103 3.38 1.54 30.78
C ASN A 103 4.81 1.41 31.31
N ARG A 104 5.60 2.49 31.18
CA ARG A 104 6.98 2.57 31.69
C ARG A 104 7.01 2.50 33.22
N SER A 105 6.11 3.20 33.91
CA SER A 105 6.06 3.20 35.38
C SER A 105 5.62 1.87 35.99
N THR A 106 5.10 0.94 35.18
CA THR A 106 4.69 -0.41 35.63
C THR A 106 5.71 -1.51 35.31
N HIS A 107 6.82 -1.20 34.64
CA HIS A 107 7.82 -2.18 34.23
C HIS A 107 8.95 -2.26 35.26
N ASP A 108 9.20 -3.45 35.82
CA ASP A 108 10.28 -3.66 36.80
C ASP A 108 11.64 -3.37 36.14
N GLY A 109 12.39 -2.41 36.69
CA GLY A 109 13.76 -2.09 36.27
C GLY A 109 13.99 -0.69 35.67
N TYR A 110 12.95 0.15 35.54
CA TYR A 110 13.11 1.56 35.16
C TYR A 110 12.91 2.49 36.36
N GLU A 111 13.91 3.31 36.65
CA GLU A 111 13.78 4.42 37.60
C GLU A 111 12.97 5.55 36.94
N ILE A 112 11.88 5.96 37.59
CA ILE A 112 10.99 7.04 37.13
C ILE A 112 11.46 8.34 37.76
N ALA A 113 11.76 9.34 36.93
CA ALA A 113 12.20 10.65 37.40
C ALA A 113 11.00 11.56 37.74
N ASP A 114 11.22 12.56 38.61
CA ASP A 114 10.23 13.61 38.87
C ASP A 114 9.75 14.29 37.57
N GLU A 115 10.63 14.44 36.58
CA GLU A 115 10.30 14.97 35.25
C GLU A 115 9.28 14.14 34.48
N ASP A 116 9.31 12.80 34.61
CA ASP A 116 8.32 11.92 33.99
C ASP A 116 6.92 12.19 34.60
N GLY A 117 6.87 12.38 35.93
CA GLY A 117 5.65 12.74 36.66
C GLY A 117 5.11 14.13 36.27
N LEU A 118 5.98 15.13 36.19
CA LEU A 118 5.63 16.48 35.76
C LEU A 118 5.12 16.50 34.31
N THR A 119 5.76 15.73 33.43
CA THR A 119 5.33 15.56 32.03
C THR A 119 3.94 14.96 31.96
N ALA A 120 3.63 13.92 32.74
CA ALA A 120 2.31 13.30 32.77
C ALA A 120 1.22 14.30 33.20
N VAL A 121 1.46 15.11 34.25
CA VAL A 121 0.52 16.14 34.71
C VAL A 121 0.32 17.23 33.64
N ARG A 122 1.39 17.64 32.96
CA ARG A 122 1.31 18.61 31.87
C ARG A 122 0.49 18.08 30.68
N ARG A 123 0.66 16.82 30.30
CA ARG A 123 -0.17 16.18 29.26
C ARG A 123 -1.63 16.10 29.66
N LEU A 124 -1.92 15.82 30.93
CA LEU A 124 -3.30 15.87 31.42
C LEU A 124 -3.89 17.29 31.32
N LEU A 125 -3.10 18.31 31.64
CA LEU A 125 -3.48 19.70 31.44
C LEU A 125 -3.76 20.02 29.97
N ASP A 126 -2.93 19.55 29.03
CA ASP A 126 -3.17 19.73 27.59
C ASP A 126 -4.55 19.19 27.18
N VAL A 127 -4.94 18.00 27.70
CA VAL A 127 -6.26 17.40 27.48
C VAL A 127 -7.37 18.26 28.10
N LEU A 128 -7.26 18.62 29.38
CA LEU A 128 -8.29 19.37 30.11
C LEU A 128 -8.48 20.78 29.53
N ALA A 129 -7.38 21.44 29.17
CA ALA A 129 -7.36 22.75 28.54
C ALA A 129 -8.09 22.71 27.21
N TRP A 130 -7.84 21.70 26.37
CA TRP A 130 -8.53 21.56 25.09
C TRP A 130 -10.05 21.48 25.25
N PHE A 131 -10.58 20.57 26.09
CA PHE A 131 -12.02 20.43 26.27
C PHE A 131 -12.68 21.65 26.91
N SER A 132 -11.98 22.31 27.83
CA SER A 132 -12.47 23.55 28.47
C SER A 132 -12.50 24.72 27.47
N SER A 133 -11.50 24.81 26.60
CA SER A 133 -11.33 25.91 25.64
C SER A 133 -12.20 25.81 24.40
N THR A 134 -12.50 24.59 23.93
CA THR A 134 -13.42 24.38 22.80
C THR A 134 -14.88 24.65 23.16
N GLY A 135 -15.19 24.79 24.45
CA GLY A 135 -16.55 24.94 24.97
C GLY A 135 -17.38 23.66 24.85
N SER A 136 -16.71 22.52 24.82
CA SER A 136 -17.33 21.20 24.74
C SER A 136 -17.97 20.86 26.08
N GLY A 137 -19.31 20.86 26.12
CA GLY A 137 -20.10 20.54 27.33
C GLY A 137 -19.92 19.11 27.84
N ILE A 138 -19.22 18.26 27.07
CA ILE A 138 -19.10 16.82 27.28
C ILE A 138 -18.48 16.47 28.63
N LEU A 139 -17.47 17.24 29.07
CA LEU A 139 -16.73 16.98 30.31
C LEU A 139 -17.09 17.93 31.45
N SER A 140 -17.73 19.07 31.16
CA SER A 140 -18.15 20.05 32.16
C SER A 140 -19.60 19.86 32.62
N GLY A 141 -20.42 19.16 31.83
CA GLY A 141 -21.86 18.98 32.08
C GLY A 141 -22.73 20.19 31.68
N ASP A 142 -22.12 21.25 31.15
CA ASP A 142 -22.85 22.43 30.67
C ASP A 142 -23.49 22.13 29.31
N VAL A 143 -24.83 22.19 29.22
CA VAL A 143 -25.52 22.13 27.92
C VAL A 143 -25.37 23.50 27.24
N PRO A 144 -24.79 23.59 26.03
CA PRO A 144 -24.66 24.86 25.32
C PRO A 144 -26.04 25.51 25.14
N LYS A 145 -26.14 26.84 25.28
CA LYS A 145 -27.40 27.55 24.91
C LYS A 145 -27.58 27.62 23.39
N LEU A 146 -26.52 27.28 22.65
CA LEU A 146 -26.49 27.21 21.20
C LEU A 146 -27.33 26.05 20.64
N ALA A 147 -27.84 26.24 19.43
CA ALA A 147 -28.39 25.15 18.64
C ALA A 147 -27.31 24.07 18.40
N PRO A 148 -27.67 22.76 18.37
CA PRO A 148 -26.68 21.68 18.29
C PRO A 148 -25.73 21.78 17.10
N ASP A 149 -26.22 22.19 15.94
CA ASP A 149 -25.41 22.38 14.73
C ASP A 149 -24.42 23.53 14.85
N VAL A 150 -24.82 24.66 15.45
CA VAL A 150 -23.94 25.81 15.71
C VAL A 150 -22.87 25.44 16.74
N ALA A 151 -23.23 24.67 17.76
CA ALA A 151 -22.30 24.20 18.79
C ALA A 151 -21.18 23.33 18.19
N VAL A 152 -21.52 22.39 17.30
CA VAL A 152 -20.54 21.53 16.61
C VAL A 152 -19.59 22.35 15.73
N LYS A 153 -20.11 23.36 15.02
CA LYS A 153 -19.32 24.25 14.17
C LYS A 153 -18.42 25.18 14.99
N ALA A 154 -18.91 25.70 16.11
CA ALA A 154 -18.11 26.48 17.05
C ALA A 154 -16.96 25.68 17.65
N GLU A 155 -17.22 24.43 18.03
CA GLU A 155 -16.20 23.50 18.54
C GLU A 155 -15.13 23.23 17.48
N PHE A 156 -15.53 23.05 16.21
CA PHE A 156 -14.61 22.91 15.08
C PHE A 156 -13.70 24.15 14.90
N LEU A 157 -14.28 25.35 14.88
CA LEU A 157 -13.52 26.59 14.72
C LEU A 157 -12.54 26.82 15.87
N ALA A 158 -13.00 26.60 17.10
CA ALA A 158 -12.15 26.70 18.29
C ALA A 158 -11.01 25.69 18.24
N GLY A 159 -11.31 24.43 17.91
CA GLY A 159 -10.32 23.37 17.78
C GLY A 159 -9.24 23.69 16.74
N LEU A 160 -9.62 24.26 15.58
CA LEU A 160 -8.65 24.66 14.56
C LEU A 160 -7.66 25.72 15.05
N TYR A 161 -8.14 26.76 15.75
CA TYR A 161 -7.24 27.81 16.26
C TYR A 161 -6.37 27.32 17.41
N LEU A 162 -6.85 26.38 18.22
CA LEU A 162 -6.00 25.67 19.19
C LEU A 162 -4.90 24.86 18.51
N THR A 163 -5.19 24.19 17.38
CA THR A 163 -4.19 23.48 16.55
C THR A 163 -3.13 24.44 15.98
N LEU A 164 -3.48 25.72 15.81
CA LEU A 164 -2.57 26.79 15.40
C LEU A 164 -1.90 27.51 16.59
N ASP A 165 -1.88 26.89 17.78
CA ASP A 165 -1.30 27.44 19.01
C ASP A 165 -1.92 28.77 19.50
N PHE A 166 -3.14 29.09 19.10
CA PHE A 166 -3.87 30.20 19.71
C PHE A 166 -4.54 29.76 21.01
N LYS A 167 -4.56 30.65 21.99
CA LYS A 167 -5.28 30.49 23.26
C LYS A 167 -6.61 31.24 23.20
N PRO A 168 -7.70 30.69 23.76
CA PRO A 168 -8.95 31.43 23.89
C PRO A 168 -8.79 32.57 24.90
N VAL A 169 -9.38 33.72 24.59
CA VAL A 169 -9.42 34.90 25.48
C VAL A 169 -10.83 35.16 25.97
N LYS A 170 -11.81 35.15 25.05
CA LYS A 170 -13.23 35.38 25.36
C LYS A 170 -14.11 34.48 24.51
N ARG A 171 -15.23 34.04 25.09
CA ARG A 171 -16.30 33.31 24.41
C ARG A 171 -17.65 33.81 24.93
N PHE A 172 -18.52 34.28 24.04
CA PHE A 172 -19.86 34.74 24.39
C PHE A 172 -20.92 34.09 23.50
N GLU A 173 -21.86 33.37 24.11
CA GLU A 173 -23.08 32.87 23.46
C GLU A 173 -24.11 34.00 23.43
N LEU A 174 -24.14 34.75 22.32
CA LEU A 174 -24.94 35.97 22.19
C LEU A 174 -26.42 35.64 21.92
N SER A 175 -26.69 34.53 21.24
CA SER A 175 -28.04 33.99 21.04
C SER A 175 -27.95 32.46 20.88
N ARG A 176 -29.09 31.78 20.61
CA ARG A 176 -29.07 30.35 20.23
C ARG A 176 -28.34 30.08 18.91
N ASN A 177 -28.18 31.11 18.08
CA ASN A 177 -27.67 31.01 16.71
C ASN A 177 -26.35 31.75 16.50
N THR A 178 -25.90 32.56 17.46
CA THR A 178 -24.75 33.47 17.30
C THR A 178 -23.75 33.32 18.44
N LEU A 179 -22.49 33.08 18.09
CA LEU A 179 -21.37 32.93 19.01
C LEU A 179 -20.24 33.90 18.65
N TYR A 180 -19.68 34.56 19.66
CA TYR A 180 -18.45 35.33 19.56
C TYR A 180 -17.29 34.61 20.25
N GLN A 181 -16.12 34.59 19.59
CA GLN A 181 -14.88 34.05 20.15
C GLN A 181 -13.70 34.97 19.84
N LEU A 182 -12.83 35.17 20.82
CA LEU A 182 -11.57 35.88 20.67
C LEU A 182 -10.43 34.96 21.05
N PHE A 183 -9.42 34.89 20.19
CA PHE A 183 -8.21 34.09 20.36
C PHE A 183 -6.95 34.95 20.31
N PHE A 184 -5.89 34.46 20.93
CA PHE A 184 -4.64 35.17 21.10
C PHE A 184 -3.44 34.24 21.00
N ARG A 185 -2.36 34.72 20.36
CA ARG A 185 -1.09 34.01 20.29
C ARG A 185 0.07 35.00 20.43
N GLU A 186 1.10 34.62 21.20
CA GLU A 186 2.36 35.35 21.29
C GLU A 186 3.47 34.60 20.55
N ARG A 187 4.28 35.36 19.83
CA ARG A 187 5.45 34.87 19.08
C ARG A 187 6.61 35.82 19.29
N GLY A 188 7.47 35.50 20.26
CA GLY A 188 8.54 36.39 20.70
C GLY A 188 7.95 37.73 21.14
N LEU A 189 8.25 38.80 20.43
CA LEU A 189 7.74 40.15 20.70
C LEU A 189 6.44 40.50 19.93
N ARG A 190 5.87 39.56 19.18
CA ARG A 190 4.67 39.79 18.36
C ARG A 190 3.44 39.16 19.03
N SER A 191 2.37 39.94 19.10
CA SER A 191 1.04 39.48 19.52
C SER A 191 0.11 39.45 18.31
N GLU A 192 -0.67 38.37 18.20
CA GLU A 192 -1.66 38.16 17.14
C GLU A 192 -3.02 37.85 17.77
N TYR A 193 -4.09 38.44 17.23
CA TYR A 193 -5.45 38.24 17.72
C TYR A 193 -6.37 37.82 16.58
N ILE A 194 -7.26 36.88 16.87
CA ILE A 194 -8.30 36.42 15.94
C ILE A 194 -9.66 36.58 16.60
N GLU A 195 -10.57 37.26 15.93
CA GLU A 195 -11.95 37.45 16.36
C GLU A 195 -12.88 36.73 15.39
N LEU A 196 -13.68 35.80 15.92
CA LEU A 196 -14.65 35.01 15.16
C LEU A 196 -16.06 35.34 15.64
N LEU A 197 -16.93 35.67 14.69
CA LEU A 197 -18.36 35.79 14.91
C LEU A 197 -19.05 34.73 14.05
N LEU A 198 -19.50 33.62 14.66
CA LEU A 198 -20.24 32.55 13.99
C LEU A 198 -21.74 32.82 14.14
N SER A 199 -22.49 32.78 13.05
CA SER A 199 -23.95 32.93 13.07
C SER A 199 -24.66 32.11 11.98
N LYS A 200 -25.94 31.79 12.18
CA LYS A 200 -26.75 31.11 11.16
C LYS A 200 -27.07 32.00 9.97
N SER A 201 -27.38 33.28 10.22
CA SER A 201 -27.84 34.22 9.21
C SER A 201 -27.37 35.64 9.48
N VAL A 202 -27.42 36.50 8.46
CA VAL A 202 -27.18 37.94 8.60
C VAL A 202 -28.19 38.59 9.54
N ASP A 203 -29.45 38.15 9.52
CA ASP A 203 -30.51 38.71 10.36
C ASP A 203 -30.26 38.44 11.85
N ASP A 204 -29.77 37.25 12.21
CA ASP A 204 -29.37 36.92 13.59
C ASP A 204 -28.22 37.84 14.06
N VAL A 205 -27.31 38.20 13.16
CA VAL A 205 -26.20 39.13 13.47
C VAL A 205 -26.75 40.53 13.73
N ILE A 206 -27.64 41.04 12.87
CA ILE A 206 -28.26 42.37 13.02
C ILE A 206 -29.02 42.45 14.35
N GLN A 207 -29.82 41.44 14.69
CA GLN A 207 -30.55 41.40 15.97
C GLN A 207 -29.61 41.47 17.19
N VAL A 208 -28.49 40.75 17.14
CA VAL A 208 -27.47 40.80 18.20
C VAL A 208 -26.81 42.17 18.26
N PHE A 209 -26.55 42.81 17.13
CA PHE A 209 -26.02 44.17 17.06
C PHE A 209 -26.96 45.19 17.69
N ASP A 210 -28.24 45.17 17.32
CA ASP A 210 -29.27 46.06 17.85
C ASP A 210 -29.44 45.89 19.36
N ALA A 211 -29.37 44.64 19.85
CA ALA A 211 -29.48 44.32 21.27
C ALA A 211 -28.24 44.73 22.09
N THR A 212 -27.05 44.76 21.48
CA THR A 212 -25.77 45.03 22.18
C THR A 212 -25.22 46.43 21.95
N GLY A 213 -25.86 47.25 21.12
CA GLY A 213 -25.38 48.58 20.75
C GLY A 213 -24.08 48.57 19.92
N GLY A 214 -23.64 47.41 19.42
CA GLY A 214 -22.42 47.23 18.64
C GLY A 214 -21.10 47.36 19.42
N GLU A 215 -21.12 47.56 20.74
CA GLU A 215 -19.90 47.74 21.55
C GLU A 215 -18.99 46.50 21.56
N LEU A 216 -19.58 45.30 21.47
CA LEU A 216 -18.87 44.02 21.56
C LEU A 216 -17.84 43.79 20.45
N LEU A 217 -17.93 44.56 19.35
CA LEU A 217 -17.14 44.40 18.12
C LEU A 217 -16.25 45.63 17.81
N GLN A 218 -16.12 46.57 18.76
CA GLN A 218 -15.27 47.76 18.64
C GLN A 218 -13.88 47.59 19.29
N THR A 219 -13.37 46.36 19.36
CA THR A 219 -12.06 46.04 19.95
C THR A 219 -10.92 46.76 19.20
N ARG A 220 -10.03 47.45 19.94
CA ARG A 220 -8.84 48.12 19.38
C ARG A 220 -7.57 47.32 19.68
N LEU A 221 -7.50 46.09 19.17
CA LEU A 221 -6.35 45.20 19.37
C LEU A 221 -5.36 45.27 18.19
N PRO A 222 -4.04 45.24 18.44
CA PRO A 222 -3.04 45.25 17.38
C PRO A 222 -3.06 43.93 16.60
N LYS A 223 -2.94 44.00 15.26
CA LYS A 223 -2.92 42.82 14.35
C LYS A 223 -4.12 41.88 14.55
N LEU A 224 -5.31 42.46 14.64
CA LEU A 224 -6.57 41.74 14.77
C LEU A 224 -7.10 41.31 13.39
N THR A 225 -7.33 40.01 13.20
CA THR A 225 -8.07 39.50 12.03
C THR A 225 -9.49 39.13 12.45
N ARG A 226 -10.48 39.63 11.71
CA ARG A 226 -11.91 39.46 12.05
C ARG A 226 -12.64 38.65 10.99
N PHE A 227 -13.35 37.62 11.43
CA PHE A 227 -14.20 36.79 10.57
C PHE A 227 -15.66 36.86 11.01
N LEU A 228 -16.55 37.14 10.07
CA LEU A 228 -17.97 36.81 10.19
C LEU A 228 -18.20 35.50 9.42
N ILE A 229 -18.61 34.45 10.13
CA ILE A 229 -18.80 33.11 9.59
C ILE A 229 -20.30 32.80 9.57
N LEU A 230 -20.86 32.58 8.38
CA LEU A 230 -22.29 32.32 8.17
C LEU A 230 -22.56 30.85 7.82
N GLU A 231 -23.62 30.25 8.36
CA GLU A 231 -23.95 28.84 8.06
C GLU A 231 -24.57 28.61 6.68
N GLN A 232 -25.45 29.50 6.20
CA GLN A 232 -26.16 29.31 4.94
C GLN A 232 -25.46 30.00 3.75
N ASN A 233 -25.72 29.49 2.54
CA ASN A 233 -25.54 30.19 1.27
C ASN A 233 -26.55 31.35 1.10
N GLY A 234 -26.82 32.11 2.17
CA GLY A 234 -27.47 33.41 2.08
C GLY A 234 -26.55 34.40 1.38
N THR A 235 -27.09 35.54 0.97
CA THR A 235 -26.31 36.62 0.36
C THR A 235 -25.06 36.89 1.20
N MET A 236 -23.86 36.78 0.61
CA MET A 236 -22.59 37.24 1.24
C MET A 236 -22.55 38.77 1.44
N GLN A 237 -23.72 39.42 1.44
CA GLN A 237 -23.83 40.84 1.69
C GLN A 237 -23.48 41.10 3.14
N ARG A 238 -22.44 41.91 3.32
CA ARG A 238 -22.00 42.42 4.62
C ARG A 238 -23.20 43.07 5.32
N PRO A 239 -23.48 42.73 6.58
CA PRO A 239 -24.51 43.43 7.35
C PRO A 239 -24.12 44.90 7.48
N GLY A 240 -25.05 45.83 7.22
CA GLY A 240 -24.80 47.28 7.26
C GLY A 240 -24.09 47.83 8.52
N PRO A 241 -24.31 47.27 9.74
CA PRO A 241 -23.61 47.69 10.96
C PRO A 241 -22.14 47.25 11.08
N LEU A 242 -21.66 46.30 10.26
CA LEU A 242 -20.30 45.79 10.34
C LEU A 242 -19.34 46.62 9.48
N GLY A 243 -18.21 47.04 10.08
CA GLY A 243 -17.14 47.76 9.39
C GLY A 243 -16.45 46.92 8.31
N GLU A 244 -15.67 47.57 7.45
CA GLU A 244 -14.97 46.90 6.34
C GLU A 244 -13.92 45.87 6.78
N ASP A 245 -13.49 45.94 8.04
CA ASP A 245 -12.45 45.10 8.62
C ASP A 245 -12.87 43.63 8.82
N PHE A 246 -14.17 43.31 8.71
CA PHE A 246 -14.66 41.93 8.81
C PHE A 246 -14.61 41.21 7.46
N ARG A 247 -13.93 40.06 7.44
CA ARG A 247 -13.98 39.11 6.33
C ARG A 247 -15.22 38.23 6.49
N VAL A 248 -16.17 38.37 5.58
CA VAL A 248 -17.40 37.56 5.56
C VAL A 248 -17.14 36.28 4.76
N VAL A 249 -17.32 35.14 5.41
CA VAL A 249 -17.10 33.80 4.82
C VAL A 249 -18.23 32.86 5.23
N THR A 250 -18.55 31.89 4.41
CA THR A 250 -19.45 30.81 4.82
C THR A 250 -18.67 29.73 5.56
N TYR A 251 -19.33 28.99 6.45
CA TYR A 251 -18.71 27.88 7.17
C TYR A 251 -18.08 26.85 6.21
N GLU A 252 -18.79 26.51 5.11
CA GLU A 252 -18.30 25.58 4.08
C GLU A 252 -17.09 26.10 3.28
N ARG A 253 -16.80 27.40 3.32
CA ARG A 253 -15.65 28.03 2.65
C ARG A 253 -14.61 28.55 3.63
N PHE A 254 -14.75 28.24 4.91
CA PHE A 254 -13.84 28.79 5.92
C PHE A 254 -12.40 28.29 5.73
N MET A 255 -12.20 27.07 5.22
CA MET A 255 -10.85 26.57 4.93
C MET A 255 -10.17 27.34 3.81
N ASP A 256 -10.93 28.00 2.92
CA ASP A 256 -10.39 28.83 1.82
C ASP A 256 -9.57 30.02 2.39
N ALA A 257 -9.73 30.35 3.68
CA ALA A 257 -8.87 31.32 4.38
C ALA A 257 -7.46 30.79 4.69
N PHE A 258 -7.28 29.46 4.73
CA PHE A 258 -6.04 28.77 5.09
C PHE A 258 -5.38 28.07 3.90
N VAL A 259 -6.15 27.70 2.87
CA VAL A 259 -5.64 26.91 1.74
C VAL A 259 -6.21 27.38 0.39
N ASP A 260 -5.32 27.57 -0.58
CA ASP A 260 -5.63 27.83 -1.99
C ASP A 260 -5.66 26.51 -2.77
N LEU A 261 -6.75 25.76 -2.59
CA LEU A 261 -6.93 24.46 -3.23
C LEU A 261 -7.18 24.57 -4.74
N ASP A 262 -7.73 25.68 -5.22
CA ASP A 262 -7.95 25.86 -6.65
C ASP A 262 -6.61 25.94 -7.39
N ARG A 263 -5.62 26.62 -6.80
CA ARG A 263 -4.24 26.60 -7.31
C ARG A 263 -3.59 25.22 -7.22
N HIS A 264 -3.71 24.54 -6.08
CA HIS A 264 -3.19 23.16 -5.92
C HIS A 264 -3.72 22.22 -7.01
N LEU A 265 -5.03 22.25 -7.24
CA LEU A 265 -5.69 21.39 -8.23
C LEU A 265 -5.37 21.81 -9.68
N ALA A 266 -5.14 23.10 -9.93
CA ALA A 266 -4.66 23.58 -11.23
C ALA A 266 -3.25 23.06 -11.54
N ASP A 267 -2.33 23.15 -10.57
CA ASP A 267 -0.96 22.66 -10.73
C ASP A 267 -0.95 21.12 -10.93
N VAL A 268 -1.82 20.38 -10.22
CA VAL A 268 -2.03 18.93 -10.44
C VAL A 268 -2.57 18.63 -11.84
N ALA A 269 -3.48 19.45 -12.35
CA ALA A 269 -4.06 19.27 -13.69
C ALA A 269 -3.04 19.56 -14.81
N ASP A 270 -2.13 20.52 -14.60
CA ASP A 270 -1.12 20.93 -15.58
C ASP A 270 0.14 20.05 -15.56
N ALA A 271 0.42 19.35 -14.46
CA ALA A 271 1.57 18.44 -14.35
C ALA A 271 1.52 17.22 -15.29
N TYR A 272 0.40 17.00 -15.99
CA TYR A 272 0.18 15.83 -16.85
C TYR A 272 -0.54 16.21 -18.15
N PRO A 273 -0.38 15.43 -19.24
CA PRO A 273 -1.05 15.71 -20.51
C PRO A 273 -2.57 15.73 -20.35
N LYS A 274 -3.21 16.84 -20.76
CA LYS A 274 -4.68 16.96 -20.76
C LYS A 274 -5.26 16.03 -21.83
N PRO A 275 -6.24 15.17 -21.49
CA PRO A 275 -6.85 14.30 -22.47
C PRO A 275 -7.56 15.12 -23.55
N SER A 276 -7.19 14.92 -24.82
CA SER A 276 -7.90 15.54 -25.97
C SER A 276 -9.31 14.94 -26.13
N GLY A 277 -10.21 15.56 -26.90
CA GLY A 277 -11.63 15.17 -26.96
C GLY A 277 -11.91 13.70 -27.38
N ALA A 278 -10.96 13.03 -28.04
CA ALA A 278 -11.01 11.60 -28.35
C ALA A 278 -10.45 10.68 -27.24
N GLU A 279 -9.83 11.25 -26.20
CA GLU A 279 -9.13 10.58 -25.09
C GLU A 279 -9.95 10.50 -23.78
N GLN A 280 -11.17 11.06 -23.74
CA GLN A 280 -12.11 10.86 -22.63
C GLN A 280 -12.70 9.43 -22.68
N ILE A 281 -11.84 8.45 -22.44
CA ILE A 281 -12.22 7.04 -22.45
C ILE A 281 -12.98 6.76 -21.17
N THR A 282 -14.22 6.27 -21.31
CA THR A 282 -14.96 5.72 -20.18
C THR A 282 -14.33 4.39 -19.81
N VAL A 283 -13.56 4.37 -18.73
CA VAL A 283 -13.02 3.13 -18.14
C VAL A 283 -14.12 2.47 -17.32
N SER A 284 -14.39 1.20 -17.59
CA SER A 284 -15.29 0.36 -16.77
C SER A 284 -14.54 -0.28 -15.63
N GLY A 285 -15.25 -0.66 -14.58
CA GLY A 285 -14.67 -1.45 -13.49
C GLY A 285 -15.70 -2.11 -12.60
N ASP A 286 -15.19 -3.03 -11.79
CA ASP A 286 -15.94 -3.76 -10.76
C ASP A 286 -15.67 -3.14 -9.39
N LEU A 287 -16.73 -2.66 -8.75
CA LEU A 287 -16.70 -2.35 -7.32
C LEU A 287 -16.90 -3.65 -6.54
N LEU A 288 -15.86 -4.03 -5.81
CA LEU A 288 -15.77 -5.25 -5.05
C LEU A 288 -15.92 -4.96 -3.55
N THR A 289 -16.58 -5.88 -2.85
CA THR A 289 -16.52 -5.99 -1.38
C THR A 289 -16.12 -7.39 -1.00
N THR A 290 -15.59 -7.53 0.20
CA THR A 290 -15.23 -8.84 0.73
C THR A 290 -16.36 -9.41 1.57
N ASP A 291 -16.57 -10.72 1.48
CA ASP A 291 -17.42 -11.47 2.39
C ASP A 291 -16.72 -11.64 3.75
N ASP A 292 -17.38 -11.21 4.83
CA ASP A 292 -16.81 -11.18 6.18
C ASP A 292 -16.45 -12.58 6.74
N GLN A 293 -17.06 -13.66 6.23
CA GLN A 293 -16.81 -15.03 6.70
C GLN A 293 -15.78 -15.77 5.84
N THR A 294 -15.89 -15.66 4.52
CA THR A 294 -15.04 -16.44 3.60
C THR A 294 -13.79 -15.69 3.16
N GLY A 295 -13.78 -14.36 3.28
CA GLY A 295 -12.71 -13.53 2.73
C GLY A 295 -12.74 -13.42 1.20
N GLU A 296 -13.79 -13.92 0.54
CA GLU A 296 -13.92 -13.84 -0.91
C GLU A 296 -14.44 -12.48 -1.36
N GLN A 297 -13.87 -11.98 -2.46
CA GLN A 297 -14.28 -10.74 -3.10
C GLN A 297 -15.54 -10.99 -3.96
N LYS A 298 -16.61 -10.25 -3.67
CA LYS A 298 -17.88 -10.25 -4.40
C LYS A 298 -18.04 -8.94 -5.14
N ILE A 299 -18.40 -9.03 -6.43
CA ILE A 299 -18.76 -7.87 -7.24
C ILE A 299 -20.11 -7.34 -6.73
N ILE A 300 -20.12 -6.12 -6.20
CA ILE A 300 -21.36 -5.43 -5.81
C ILE A 300 -21.94 -4.71 -7.03
N GLN A 301 -21.09 -4.03 -7.79
CA GLN A 301 -21.54 -3.17 -8.86
C GLN A 301 -20.51 -3.13 -10.00
N VAL A 302 -21.01 -3.20 -11.23
CA VAL A 302 -20.22 -3.00 -12.46
C VAL A 302 -20.66 -1.69 -13.11
N GLY A 303 -19.74 -0.92 -13.66
CA GLY A 303 -20.09 0.26 -14.45
C GLY A 303 -18.91 1.17 -14.77
N ALA A 304 -19.21 2.37 -15.25
CA ALA A 304 -18.20 3.39 -15.50
C ALA A 304 -17.49 3.76 -14.18
N ALA A 305 -16.18 3.56 -14.14
CA ALA A 305 -15.33 3.79 -12.96
C ALA A 305 -15.52 5.20 -12.40
N SER A 306 -15.63 6.21 -13.27
CA SER A 306 -15.87 7.59 -12.85
C SER A 306 -17.17 7.77 -12.05
N ARG A 307 -18.27 7.12 -12.46
CA ARG A 307 -19.55 7.16 -11.72
C ARG A 307 -19.48 6.40 -10.40
N LEU A 308 -18.71 5.31 -10.35
CA LEU A 308 -18.50 4.56 -9.10
C LEU A 308 -17.68 5.38 -8.11
N LEU A 309 -16.65 6.10 -8.59
CA LEU A 309 -15.85 7.01 -7.78
C LEU A 309 -16.65 8.20 -7.24
N ASP A 310 -17.56 8.78 -8.04
CA ASP A 310 -18.41 9.89 -7.59
C ASP A 310 -19.30 9.49 -6.40
N LYS A 311 -19.76 8.22 -6.35
CA LYS A 311 -20.51 7.69 -5.19
C LYS A 311 -19.65 7.64 -3.94
N VAL A 312 -18.43 7.12 -4.04
CA VAL A 312 -17.47 7.03 -2.92
C VAL A 312 -17.05 8.42 -2.44
N ALA A 313 -16.76 9.33 -3.37
CA ALA A 313 -16.43 10.72 -3.07
C ALA A 313 -17.54 11.45 -2.30
N THR A 314 -18.80 11.07 -2.50
CA THR A 314 -19.94 11.66 -1.80
C THR A 314 -20.18 10.97 -0.45
N ALA A 315 -20.20 9.64 -0.42
CA ALA A 315 -20.54 8.85 0.77
C ALA A 315 -19.43 8.84 1.84
N GLY A 316 -18.16 8.98 1.46
CA GLY A 316 -17.00 8.78 2.35
C GLY A 316 -16.52 7.33 2.34
N GLY A 317 -15.46 7.06 3.10
CA GLY A 317 -14.82 5.75 3.19
C GLY A 317 -13.54 5.63 2.38
N ASN A 318 -12.95 4.43 2.39
CA ASN A 318 -11.64 4.17 1.81
C ASN A 318 -11.79 3.27 0.58
N LEU A 319 -11.15 3.65 -0.52
CA LEU A 319 -11.23 2.92 -1.78
C LEU A 319 -9.83 2.72 -2.36
N LEU A 320 -9.49 1.47 -2.68
CA LEU A 320 -8.31 1.14 -3.46
C LEU A 320 -8.71 0.90 -4.93
N ILE A 321 -8.09 1.64 -5.84
CA ILE A 321 -8.21 1.45 -7.28
C ILE A 321 -7.04 0.59 -7.76
N VAL A 322 -7.36 -0.52 -8.41
CA VAL A 322 -6.38 -1.48 -8.93
C VAL A 322 -6.64 -1.80 -10.40
N GLY A 323 -5.63 -2.35 -11.09
CA GLY A 323 -5.68 -2.71 -12.50
C GLY A 323 -4.29 -2.63 -13.15
N ARG A 324 -4.17 -3.18 -14.36
CA ARG A 324 -2.91 -3.26 -15.12
C ARG A 324 -2.27 -1.90 -15.40
N SER A 325 -0.99 -1.87 -15.74
CA SER A 325 -0.31 -0.65 -16.18
C SER A 325 -1.04 0.01 -17.36
N GLY A 326 -1.15 1.34 -17.38
CA GLY A 326 -1.84 2.07 -18.45
C GLY A 326 -3.37 2.13 -18.38
N THR A 327 -4.03 1.45 -17.44
CA THR A 327 -5.52 1.43 -17.25
C THR A 327 -6.14 2.78 -16.88
N GLY A 328 -5.33 3.82 -16.63
CA GLY A 328 -5.83 5.17 -16.37
C GLY A 328 -6.16 5.49 -14.92
N LYS A 329 -5.67 4.69 -13.95
CA LYS A 329 -5.85 4.89 -12.50
C LYS A 329 -5.55 6.33 -12.05
N THR A 330 -4.35 6.81 -12.33
CA THR A 330 -3.90 8.18 -12.04
C THR A 330 -4.77 9.24 -12.72
N THR A 331 -5.20 8.99 -13.97
CA THR A 331 -6.09 9.90 -14.70
C THR A 331 -7.47 9.98 -14.06
N LEU A 332 -8.05 8.84 -13.65
CA LEU A 332 -9.34 8.78 -12.97
C LEU A 332 -9.30 9.52 -11.64
N LEU A 333 -8.24 9.30 -10.85
CA LEU A 333 -8.07 9.96 -9.56
C LEU A 333 -7.93 11.48 -9.72
N LYS A 334 -7.23 11.95 -10.75
CA LYS A 334 -7.14 13.38 -11.08
C LYS A 334 -8.47 13.97 -11.51
N GLN A 335 -9.22 13.26 -12.35
CA GLN A 335 -10.56 13.70 -12.72
C GLN A 335 -11.46 13.79 -11.49
N LEU A 336 -11.35 12.85 -10.54
CA LEU A 336 -12.10 12.89 -9.30
C LEU A 336 -11.81 14.15 -8.48
N VAL A 337 -10.53 14.55 -8.37
CA VAL A 337 -10.14 15.72 -7.58
C VAL A 337 -10.38 17.06 -8.29
N THR A 338 -10.30 17.10 -9.63
CA THR A 338 -10.42 18.35 -10.40
C THR A 338 -11.85 18.65 -10.90
N ARG A 339 -12.77 17.67 -10.89
CA ARG A 339 -14.18 17.92 -11.26
C ARG A 339 -14.85 18.91 -10.32
N SER A 340 -15.59 19.87 -10.88
CA SER A 340 -16.44 20.76 -10.10
C SER A 340 -17.42 19.95 -9.25
N ALA A 341 -17.42 20.16 -7.93
CA ALA A 341 -18.38 19.51 -7.05
C ALA A 341 -19.80 19.96 -7.43
N ALA A 342 -20.68 19.02 -7.81
CA ALA A 342 -22.10 19.32 -7.89
C ALA A 342 -22.62 19.78 -6.52
N ALA A 343 -23.72 20.54 -6.52
CA ALA A 343 -24.25 21.37 -5.44
C ALA A 343 -24.61 20.68 -4.09
N THR A 344 -24.20 19.44 -3.85
CA THR A 344 -24.47 18.69 -2.63
C THR A 344 -23.17 18.35 -1.90
N GLY A 345 -22.85 19.10 -0.83
CA GLY A 345 -21.76 18.82 0.12
C GLY A 345 -20.35 18.95 -0.46
N ARG A 346 -19.78 20.16 -0.45
CA ARG A 346 -18.39 20.40 -0.89
C ARG A 346 -17.42 19.68 0.05
N ARG A 347 -16.72 18.66 -0.44
CA ARG A 347 -15.49 18.13 0.20
C ARG A 347 -14.27 18.86 -0.33
N TYR A 348 -13.35 19.18 0.55
CA TYR A 348 -12.05 19.74 0.23
C TYR A 348 -11.15 18.65 -0.35
N ARG A 349 -10.59 18.89 -1.54
CA ARG A 349 -9.93 17.84 -2.33
C ARG A 349 -8.43 18.04 -2.31
N PHE A 350 -7.73 17.04 -1.79
CA PHE A 350 -6.27 17.00 -1.75
C PHE A 350 -5.80 15.87 -2.64
N TYR A 351 -4.68 16.09 -3.32
CA TYR A 351 -4.05 15.09 -4.19
C TYR A 351 -2.57 15.01 -3.83
N PHE A 352 -2.11 13.79 -3.60
CA PHE A 352 -0.74 13.47 -3.26
C PHE A 352 -0.22 12.43 -4.23
N ASP A 353 0.89 12.76 -4.89
CA ASP A 353 1.59 11.83 -5.76
C ASP A 353 2.65 11.08 -4.96
N MET A 354 2.33 9.85 -4.58
CA MET A 354 3.14 9.10 -3.63
C MET A 354 4.49 8.69 -4.22
N SER A 355 4.65 8.70 -5.55
CA SER A 355 5.96 8.51 -6.20
C SER A 355 6.97 9.65 -5.94
N LEU A 356 6.52 10.76 -5.35
CA LEU A 356 7.36 11.90 -4.96
C LEU A 356 7.71 11.91 -3.45
N LYS A 357 7.18 10.97 -2.66
CA LYS A 357 7.59 10.78 -1.26
C LYS A 357 8.98 10.15 -1.26
N ARG A 358 9.94 10.77 -0.58
CA ARG A 358 11.29 10.21 -0.46
C ARG A 358 11.27 9.02 0.50
N ARG A 359 12.19 8.07 0.35
CA ARG A 359 12.24 6.85 1.17
C ARG A 359 12.45 7.14 2.66
N ASP A 360 13.26 8.15 2.98
CA ASP A 360 13.61 8.59 4.32
C ASP A 360 12.72 9.71 4.86
N GLU A 361 11.79 10.21 4.04
CA GLU A 361 10.84 11.25 4.40
C GLU A 361 9.58 10.59 4.97
N ASP A 362 9.13 11.02 6.14
CA ASP A 362 7.88 10.55 6.70
C ASP A 362 6.68 11.16 5.96
N PHE A 363 5.50 10.55 6.09
CA PHE A 363 4.29 11.06 5.42
C PHE A 363 3.93 12.50 5.83
N ARG A 364 4.24 12.89 7.08
CA ARG A 364 3.97 14.24 7.59
C ARG A 364 4.80 15.29 6.87
N ASP A 365 6.09 15.08 6.71
CA ASP A 365 7.01 15.98 6.02
C ASP A 365 6.68 16.04 4.53
N PHE A 366 6.34 14.89 3.93
CA PHE A 366 5.88 14.83 2.54
C PHE A 366 4.62 15.68 2.30
N VAL A 367 3.59 15.54 3.14
CA VAL A 367 2.37 16.35 3.07
C VAL A 367 2.69 17.82 3.29
N THR A 368 3.55 18.13 4.26
CA THR A 368 3.97 19.50 4.57
C THR A 368 4.66 20.15 3.38
N ARG A 369 5.64 19.48 2.78
CA ARG A 369 6.35 19.93 1.59
C ARG A 369 5.41 20.12 0.39
N THR A 370 4.43 19.23 0.24
CA THR A 370 3.46 19.28 -0.87
C THR A 370 2.47 20.43 -0.72
N LEU A 371 1.96 20.68 0.49
CA LEU A 371 0.88 21.64 0.72
C LEU A 371 1.33 23.04 1.15
N ALA A 372 2.55 23.19 1.71
CA ALA A 372 3.05 24.48 2.17
C ALA A 372 2.95 25.62 1.14
N PRO A 373 3.23 25.42 -0.18
CA PRO A 373 3.08 26.48 -1.18
C PRO A 373 1.64 27.00 -1.37
N TYR A 374 0.65 26.22 -0.92
CA TYR A 374 -0.78 26.50 -1.08
C TYR A 374 -1.46 26.87 0.22
N MET A 375 -0.74 26.87 1.35
CA MET A 375 -1.33 27.16 2.66
C MET A 375 -0.78 28.45 3.27
N SER A 376 -1.68 29.26 3.81
CA SER A 376 -1.38 30.53 4.48
C SER A 376 -1.11 30.33 5.99
N VAL A 377 -0.42 29.24 6.33
CA VAL A 377 0.02 28.91 7.70
C VAL A 377 1.52 28.63 7.70
N GLU A 378 2.15 28.63 8.87
CA GLU A 378 3.56 28.23 8.96
C GLU A 378 3.74 26.75 8.64
N ASN A 379 4.88 26.41 8.04
CA ASN A 379 5.21 25.05 7.63
C ASN A 379 5.02 24.02 8.75
N THR A 380 5.33 24.39 10.01
CA THR A 380 5.16 23.53 11.19
C THR A 380 3.72 23.09 11.45
N HIS A 381 2.73 23.85 10.97
CA HIS A 381 1.31 23.57 11.18
C HIS A 381 0.58 23.04 9.93
N VAL A 382 1.26 22.96 8.77
CA VAL A 382 0.64 22.55 7.51
C VAL A 382 0.00 21.16 7.64
N PHE A 383 0.76 20.18 8.13
CA PHE A 383 0.23 18.84 8.37
C PHE A 383 -0.89 18.83 9.40
N ASP A 384 -0.73 19.54 10.53
CA ASP A 384 -1.73 19.54 11.60
C ASP A 384 -3.07 20.11 11.13
N VAL A 385 -3.05 21.18 10.31
CA VAL A 385 -4.26 21.76 9.73
C VAL A 385 -4.90 20.79 8.73
N PHE A 386 -4.12 20.20 7.83
CA PHE A 386 -4.63 19.19 6.90
C PHE A 386 -5.24 17.99 7.64
N HIS A 387 -4.53 17.48 8.65
CA HIS A 387 -4.96 16.36 9.48
C HIS A 387 -6.24 16.68 10.25
N TYR A 388 -6.34 17.89 10.80
CA TYR A 388 -7.54 18.38 11.48
C TYR A 388 -8.76 18.36 10.55
N PHE A 389 -8.61 18.80 9.31
CA PHE A 389 -9.68 18.76 8.30
C PHE A 389 -9.99 17.36 7.80
N ALA A 390 -9.00 16.47 7.68
CA ALA A 390 -9.22 15.07 7.34
C ALA A 390 -10.04 14.35 8.42
N ARG A 391 -9.83 14.68 9.70
CA ARG A 391 -10.61 14.11 10.82
C ARG A 391 -11.99 14.73 11.00
N SER A 392 -12.29 15.87 10.38
CA SER A 392 -13.63 16.47 10.42
C SER A 392 -14.59 15.93 9.35
N GLY A 393 -14.16 14.93 8.56
CA GLY A 393 -14.96 14.34 7.49
C GLY A 393 -15.11 15.23 6.25
N SER A 394 -14.48 16.40 6.24
CA SER A 394 -14.68 17.43 5.20
C SER A 394 -13.77 17.22 3.98
N VAL A 395 -12.88 16.22 4.03
CA VAL A 395 -11.85 16.00 3.00
C VAL A 395 -12.16 14.80 2.09
N LEU A 396 -11.81 14.95 0.82
CA LEU A 396 -11.47 13.87 -0.10
C LEU A 396 -9.96 13.89 -0.32
N CYS A 397 -9.27 12.85 0.11
CA CYS A 397 -7.83 12.68 -0.01
C CYS A 397 -7.53 11.66 -1.11
N ALA A 398 -6.79 12.05 -2.13
CA ALA A 398 -6.34 11.19 -3.21
C ALA A 398 -4.85 10.85 -3.02
N LEU A 399 -4.54 9.57 -2.81
CA LEU A 399 -3.18 9.03 -2.66
C LEU A 399 -2.82 8.21 -3.90
N ASP A 400 -2.08 8.81 -4.83
CA ASP A 400 -1.79 8.18 -6.11
C ASP A 400 -0.46 7.41 -6.11
N GLY A 401 -0.49 6.09 -6.33
CA GLY A 401 0.68 5.22 -6.46
C GLY A 401 1.33 4.88 -5.11
N ILE A 402 0.54 4.51 -4.09
CA ILE A 402 1.07 4.26 -2.74
C ILE A 402 2.16 3.19 -2.67
N ASP A 403 2.11 2.24 -3.59
CA ASP A 403 3.08 1.16 -3.75
C ASP A 403 4.47 1.63 -4.21
N GLU A 404 4.56 2.80 -4.85
CA GLU A 404 5.85 3.46 -5.13
C GLU A 404 6.47 4.12 -3.89
N ALA A 405 5.68 4.40 -2.86
CA ALA A 405 6.17 4.96 -1.59
C ALA A 405 6.52 3.89 -0.56
N VAL A 406 6.36 2.61 -0.89
CA VAL A 406 6.65 1.51 0.03
C VAL A 406 8.17 1.34 0.12
N PRO A 407 8.79 1.45 1.32
CA PRO A 407 10.25 1.40 1.46
C PRO A 407 10.89 0.12 0.91
N SER A 408 10.19 -1.00 1.04
CA SER A 408 10.54 -2.27 0.40
C SER A 408 9.26 -2.97 -0.06
N MET A 409 9.25 -3.54 -1.26
CA MET A 409 8.09 -4.28 -1.83
C MET A 409 7.88 -5.61 -1.10
N THR A 410 7.59 -5.51 0.19
CA THR A 410 7.39 -6.57 1.15
C THR A 410 6.20 -6.19 2.02
N GLN A 411 5.59 -7.19 2.66
CA GLN A 411 4.53 -6.95 3.62
C GLN A 411 4.99 -6.02 4.76
N ALA A 412 6.25 -6.15 5.22
CA ALA A 412 6.80 -5.32 6.29
C ALA A 412 6.94 -3.85 5.86
N GLY A 413 7.50 -3.59 4.68
CA GLY A 413 7.57 -2.24 4.13
C GLY A 413 6.20 -1.62 3.90
N PHE A 414 5.22 -2.42 3.46
CA PHE A 414 3.85 -1.93 3.32
C PHE A 414 3.25 -1.51 4.67
N LEU A 415 3.47 -2.31 5.72
CA LEU A 415 2.97 -2.00 7.07
C LEU A 415 3.58 -0.72 7.64
N GLU A 416 4.85 -0.45 7.36
CA GLU A 416 5.53 0.78 7.73
C GLU A 416 4.82 2.00 7.13
N LEU A 417 4.66 2.03 5.80
CA LEU A 417 3.92 3.10 5.12
C LEU A 417 2.46 3.17 5.59
N PHE A 418 1.79 2.03 5.73
CA PHE A 418 0.39 1.97 6.14
C PHE A 418 0.17 2.58 7.53
N THR A 419 1.13 2.41 8.45
CA THR A 419 1.10 3.01 9.79
C THR A 419 1.15 4.54 9.71
N GLU A 420 1.96 5.09 8.81
CA GLU A 420 2.00 6.53 8.56
C GLU A 420 0.67 7.02 7.98
N LEU A 421 0.14 6.34 6.96
CA LEU A 421 -1.10 6.69 6.28
C LEU A 421 -2.34 6.55 7.17
N ALA A 422 -2.34 5.60 8.12
CA ALA A 422 -3.45 5.37 9.05
C ALA A 422 -3.85 6.63 9.84
N GLN A 423 -2.95 7.61 9.96
CA GLN A 423 -3.24 8.89 10.59
C GLN A 423 -4.34 9.67 9.85
N VAL A 424 -4.42 9.58 8.52
CA VAL A 424 -5.39 10.33 7.70
C VAL A 424 -6.57 9.49 7.22
N LEU A 425 -6.55 8.18 7.50
CA LEU A 425 -7.69 7.31 7.20
C LEU A 425 -8.84 7.63 8.16
N SER A 426 -10.03 7.89 7.60
CA SER A 426 -11.23 8.21 8.36
C SER A 426 -12.43 7.55 7.69
N ALA A 427 -13.41 7.14 8.49
CA ALA A 427 -14.69 6.67 7.96
C ALA A 427 -15.53 7.84 7.40
N GLU A 428 -15.30 9.06 7.89
CA GLU A 428 -16.07 10.25 7.51
C GLU A 428 -15.50 10.92 6.24
N SER A 429 -14.17 10.98 6.13
CA SER A 429 -13.50 11.46 4.92
C SER A 429 -13.44 10.39 3.83
N ALA A 430 -13.27 10.83 2.58
CA ALA A 430 -13.11 9.93 1.45
C ALA A 430 -11.62 9.80 1.16
N VAL A 431 -11.04 8.62 1.36
CA VAL A 431 -9.64 8.36 0.98
C VAL A 431 -9.64 7.44 -0.23
N VAL A 432 -9.17 7.95 -1.37
CA VAL A 432 -9.09 7.18 -2.60
C VAL A 432 -7.62 6.97 -2.95
N THR A 433 -7.25 5.71 -3.08
CA THR A 433 -5.87 5.28 -3.21
C THR A 433 -5.69 4.50 -4.50
N THR A 434 -4.56 4.63 -5.18
CA THR A 434 -4.22 3.80 -6.35
C THR A 434 -2.95 3.00 -6.09
N SER A 435 -2.89 1.80 -6.69
CA SER A 435 -1.65 1.01 -6.85
C SER A 435 -1.18 1.17 -8.29
N ARG A 436 0.06 1.58 -8.55
CA ARG A 436 0.62 1.68 -9.92
C ARG A 436 1.31 0.39 -10.39
N VAL A 437 1.93 -0.33 -9.47
CA VAL A 437 2.50 -1.66 -9.64
C VAL A 437 1.56 -2.71 -9.05
N SER A 438 1.46 -3.90 -9.65
CA SER A 438 0.53 -4.95 -9.19
C SER A 438 0.88 -5.55 -7.81
N PHE A 439 1.83 -4.98 -7.07
CA PHE A 439 2.24 -5.41 -5.74
C PHE A 439 1.09 -5.61 -4.75
N LEU A 440 0.16 -4.66 -4.69
CA LEU A 440 -1.01 -4.77 -3.80
C LEU A 440 -2.02 -5.80 -4.31
N GLU A 441 -2.12 -6.00 -5.62
CA GLU A 441 -2.94 -7.06 -6.22
C GLU A 441 -2.32 -8.44 -6.03
N ASP A 442 -1.00 -8.54 -5.95
CA ASP A 442 -0.31 -9.82 -5.98
C ASP A 442 0.00 -10.36 -4.59
N THR A 443 0.10 -9.51 -3.55
CA THR A 443 0.41 -9.93 -2.16
C THR A 443 -0.85 -10.30 -1.37
N PRO A 444 -1.15 -11.59 -1.12
CA PRO A 444 -2.40 -12.00 -0.47
C PRO A 444 -2.56 -11.46 0.96
N GLN A 445 -1.46 -11.34 1.70
CA GLN A 445 -1.46 -10.83 3.08
C GLN A 445 -1.83 -9.34 3.14
N VAL A 446 -1.35 -8.55 2.17
CA VAL A 446 -1.66 -7.13 2.06
C VAL A 446 -3.11 -6.93 1.61
N ARG A 447 -3.62 -7.76 0.68
CA ARG A 447 -5.06 -7.76 0.33
C ARG A 447 -5.93 -8.04 1.55
N ARG A 448 -5.64 -9.10 2.30
CA ARG A 448 -6.37 -9.42 3.54
C ARG A 448 -6.34 -8.29 4.57
N LEU A 449 -5.22 -7.56 4.66
CA LEU A 449 -5.08 -6.39 5.53
C LEU A 449 -5.99 -5.25 5.10
N LEU A 450 -5.99 -4.90 3.81
CA LEU A 450 -6.83 -3.83 3.26
C LEU A 450 -8.32 -4.16 3.34
N ASP A 451 -8.64 -5.45 3.22
CA ASP A 451 -10.01 -5.98 3.26
C ASP A 451 -10.58 -6.12 4.68
N GLY A 452 -9.73 -6.01 5.73
CA GLY A 452 -10.17 -6.09 7.14
C GLY A 452 -10.76 -7.44 7.58
N THR A 453 -10.48 -8.52 6.84
CA THR A 453 -11.03 -9.86 7.12
C THR A 453 -10.46 -10.49 8.39
N ALA A 454 -11.23 -11.33 9.09
CA ALA A 454 -10.83 -11.97 10.35
C ALA A 454 -9.68 -13.01 10.22
N LEU A 455 -9.25 -13.34 8.99
CA LEU A 455 -8.17 -14.28 8.69
C LEU A 455 -6.80 -13.58 8.50
N VAL A 456 -6.56 -12.51 9.26
CA VAL A 456 -5.22 -11.95 9.44
C VAL A 456 -4.41 -12.95 10.27
N SER A 457 -3.27 -13.43 9.75
CA SER A 457 -2.41 -14.34 10.52
C SER A 457 -2.05 -13.71 11.87
N GLU A 458 -1.96 -14.51 12.94
CA GLU A 458 -1.59 -14.03 14.28
C GLU A 458 -0.28 -13.21 14.27
N LYS A 459 0.68 -13.62 13.44
CA LYS A 459 1.94 -12.90 13.20
C LYS A 459 1.73 -11.48 12.65
N LEU A 460 0.82 -11.31 11.69
CA LEU A 460 0.49 -10.01 11.10
C LEU A 460 -0.29 -9.13 12.10
N VAL A 461 -1.19 -9.71 12.90
CA VAL A 461 -1.86 -9.01 14.00
C VAL A 461 -0.85 -8.51 15.03
N GLN A 462 0.10 -9.35 15.43
CA GLN A 462 1.18 -8.97 16.35
C GLN A 462 2.06 -7.85 15.76
N GLN A 463 2.40 -7.92 14.47
CA GLN A 463 3.17 -6.89 13.78
C GLN A 463 2.42 -5.55 13.72
N LEU A 464 1.13 -5.56 13.38
CA LEU A 464 0.28 -4.35 13.41
C LEU A 464 0.27 -3.75 14.82
N HIS A 465 0.07 -4.57 15.85
CA HIS A 465 0.08 -4.11 17.23
C HIS A 465 1.44 -3.54 17.66
N ALA A 466 2.55 -4.18 17.25
CA ALA A 466 3.89 -3.69 17.53
C ALA A 466 4.15 -2.31 16.89
N GLN A 467 3.56 -2.05 15.73
CA GLN A 467 3.61 -0.77 15.03
C GLN A 467 2.50 0.20 15.47
N GLY A 468 1.73 -0.13 16.52
CA GLY A 468 0.68 0.74 17.07
C GLY A 468 -0.63 0.77 16.27
N VAL A 469 -0.79 -0.08 15.25
CA VAL A 469 -2.01 -0.23 14.45
C VAL A 469 -2.91 -1.30 15.06
N ASN A 470 -4.20 -0.98 15.27
CA ASN A 470 -5.19 -1.97 15.68
C ASN A 470 -5.87 -2.57 14.43
N PRO A 471 -5.66 -3.86 14.10
CA PRO A 471 -6.26 -4.49 12.91
C PRO A 471 -7.79 -4.38 12.87
N LEU A 472 -8.47 -4.37 14.03
CA LEU A 472 -9.93 -4.23 14.11
C LEU A 472 -10.44 -2.81 13.82
N GLN A 473 -9.54 -1.83 13.81
CA GLN A 473 -9.83 -0.43 13.51
C GLN A 473 -9.18 0.03 12.21
N VAL A 474 -8.51 -0.87 11.48
CA VAL A 474 -8.06 -0.62 10.12
C VAL A 474 -9.32 -0.33 9.28
N PRO A 475 -9.44 0.87 8.72
CA PRO A 475 -10.63 1.22 7.96
C PRO A 475 -10.76 0.32 6.75
N ARG A 476 -11.94 -0.28 6.54
CA ARG A 476 -12.19 -1.19 5.42
C ARG A 476 -11.96 -0.46 4.11
N PHE A 477 -11.17 -1.04 3.22
CA PHE A 477 -11.06 -0.59 1.84
C PHE A 477 -12.04 -1.37 0.98
N SER A 478 -12.89 -0.66 0.25
CA SER A 478 -13.51 -1.24 -0.95
C SER A 478 -12.45 -1.29 -2.05
N ALA A 479 -12.56 -2.23 -2.98
CA ALA A 479 -11.67 -2.28 -4.15
C ALA A 479 -12.45 -1.93 -5.42
N LEU A 480 -11.91 -1.03 -6.23
CA LEU A 480 -12.37 -0.78 -7.61
C LEU A 480 -11.34 -1.37 -8.56
N ARG A 481 -11.67 -2.52 -9.15
CA ARG A 481 -10.83 -3.14 -10.19
C ARG A 481 -11.21 -2.58 -11.54
N LEU A 482 -10.28 -1.89 -12.19
CA LEU A 482 -10.48 -1.37 -13.53
C LEU A 482 -10.38 -2.49 -14.56
N HIS A 483 -11.26 -2.43 -15.56
CA HIS A 483 -11.23 -3.35 -16.69
C HIS A 483 -10.34 -2.84 -17.80
N ASP A 484 -9.74 -3.79 -18.52
CA ASP A 484 -9.33 -3.54 -19.89
C ASP A 484 -10.60 -3.53 -20.77
N ASP A 485 -10.57 -2.83 -21.90
CA ASP A 485 -11.67 -2.91 -22.86
C ASP A 485 -11.82 -4.35 -23.40
N PRO A 486 -12.97 -4.77 -23.97
CA PRO A 486 -13.12 -6.05 -24.67
C PRO A 486 -11.96 -6.45 -25.61
N SER A 487 -11.25 -5.47 -26.18
CA SER A 487 -10.03 -5.64 -26.99
C SER A 487 -8.72 -5.80 -26.17
N ASN A 488 -8.82 -5.95 -24.85
CA ASN A 488 -7.72 -6.01 -23.88
C ASN A 488 -6.72 -4.84 -24.00
N THR A 489 -7.19 -3.67 -24.46
CA THR A 489 -6.34 -2.49 -24.74
C THR A 489 -6.54 -1.41 -23.68
N THR A 490 -5.44 -0.97 -23.06
CA THR A 490 -5.44 0.08 -22.03
C THR A 490 -5.58 1.49 -22.63
N PRO A 491 -6.09 2.49 -21.88
CA PRO A 491 -6.11 3.89 -22.29
C PRO A 491 -4.74 4.42 -22.75
N LEU A 492 -3.65 4.06 -22.07
CA LEU A 492 -2.30 4.45 -22.49
C LEU A 492 -1.93 3.87 -23.86
N GLN A 493 -2.21 2.57 -24.10
CA GLN A 493 -1.96 1.94 -25.39
C GLN A 493 -2.73 2.63 -26.51
N ARG A 494 -3.99 2.98 -26.29
CA ARG A 494 -4.77 3.71 -27.31
C ARG A 494 -4.19 5.07 -27.64
N ARG A 495 -3.81 5.83 -26.60
CA ARG A 495 -3.21 7.15 -26.79
C ARG A 495 -1.91 7.04 -27.61
N LEU A 496 -1.02 6.14 -27.23
CA LEU A 496 0.23 5.92 -27.96
C LEU A 496 -0.02 5.37 -29.37
N SER A 497 -0.99 4.48 -29.55
CA SER A 497 -1.37 3.98 -30.88
C SER A 497 -1.83 5.12 -31.78
N HIS A 498 -2.73 5.99 -31.31
CA HIS A 498 -3.20 7.14 -32.07
C HIS A 498 -2.08 8.14 -32.39
N GLN A 499 -1.11 8.31 -31.49
CA GLN A 499 0.03 9.21 -31.69
C GLN A 499 1.07 8.63 -32.67
N LEU A 500 1.29 7.32 -32.67
CA LEU A 500 2.46 6.69 -33.29
C LEU A 500 2.12 5.78 -34.48
N VAL A 501 0.89 5.29 -34.60
CA VAL A 501 0.51 4.24 -35.56
C VAL A 501 -0.84 4.61 -36.20
N SER A 502 -0.79 5.10 -37.44
CA SER A 502 -2.00 5.32 -38.23
C SER A 502 -2.44 4.03 -38.95
N GLY A 503 -3.67 3.57 -38.71
CA GLY A 503 -4.32 2.56 -39.56
C GLY A 503 -4.07 1.08 -39.22
N ALA A 504 -3.61 0.74 -38.02
CA ALA A 504 -3.50 -0.66 -37.60
C ALA A 504 -4.87 -1.25 -37.19
N GLU A 505 -5.19 -2.45 -37.65
CA GLU A 505 -6.45 -3.17 -37.31
C GLU A 505 -6.51 -3.58 -35.83
N GLN A 506 -5.35 -3.79 -35.17
CA GLN A 506 -5.23 -4.05 -33.73
C GLN A 506 -4.13 -3.17 -33.13
N ALA A 507 -4.37 -2.65 -31.93
CA ALA A 507 -3.40 -1.84 -31.21
C ALA A 507 -2.19 -2.71 -30.78
N PRO A 508 -0.94 -2.32 -31.08
CA PRO A 508 0.22 -3.05 -30.63
C PRO A 508 0.33 -3.12 -29.10
N HIS A 509 1.17 -4.03 -28.60
CA HIS A 509 1.41 -4.18 -27.17
C HIS A 509 2.01 -2.90 -26.56
N LEU A 510 1.73 -2.63 -25.28
CA LEU A 510 2.23 -1.44 -24.59
C LEU A 510 3.75 -1.30 -24.67
N ALA A 511 4.48 -2.41 -24.55
CA ALA A 511 5.94 -2.45 -24.65
C ALA A 511 6.46 -1.86 -25.97
N GLU A 512 5.84 -2.22 -27.09
CA GLU A 512 6.25 -1.76 -28.43
C GLU A 512 5.93 -0.28 -28.63
N LEU A 513 4.72 0.14 -28.23
CA LEU A 513 4.28 1.52 -28.34
C LEU A 513 5.12 2.46 -27.45
N ALA A 514 5.37 2.06 -26.21
CA ALA A 514 6.18 2.84 -25.28
C ALA A 514 7.64 2.91 -25.75
N TRP A 515 8.20 1.82 -26.27
CA TRP A 515 9.55 1.82 -26.85
C TRP A 515 9.64 2.76 -28.06
N LYS A 516 8.69 2.68 -28.98
CA LYS A 516 8.61 3.55 -30.16
C LYS A 516 8.52 5.03 -29.76
N HIS A 517 7.76 5.34 -28.71
CA HIS A 517 7.67 6.71 -28.20
C HIS A 517 8.99 7.20 -27.59
N ILE A 518 9.71 6.33 -26.85
CA ILE A 518 11.04 6.63 -26.31
C ILE A 518 12.01 6.94 -27.46
N GLU A 519 12.06 6.08 -28.48
CA GLU A 519 12.94 6.27 -29.65
C GLU A 519 12.62 7.56 -30.40
N GLN A 520 11.33 7.83 -30.66
CA GLN A 520 10.89 9.06 -31.32
C GLN A 520 11.27 10.29 -30.51
N THR A 521 11.01 10.30 -29.19
CA THR A 521 11.36 11.44 -28.31
C THR A 521 12.86 11.72 -28.33
N ILE A 522 13.68 10.66 -28.24
CA ILE A 522 15.14 10.78 -28.25
C ILE A 522 15.65 11.25 -29.62
N ALA A 523 15.05 10.79 -30.71
CA ALA A 523 15.39 11.23 -32.06
C ALA A 523 15.03 12.70 -32.29
N GLU A 524 13.83 13.13 -31.91
CA GLU A 524 13.38 14.53 -31.98
C GLU A 524 14.22 15.47 -31.12
N ALA A 525 14.79 14.97 -30.01
CA ALA A 525 15.74 15.69 -29.17
C ALA A 525 17.18 15.75 -29.73
N GLU A 526 17.44 15.11 -30.88
CA GLU A 526 18.76 14.95 -31.50
C GLU A 526 19.75 14.16 -30.61
N LEU A 527 19.25 13.24 -29.78
CA LEU A 527 20.00 12.48 -28.78
C LEU A 527 20.12 10.98 -29.11
N SER A 528 19.88 10.56 -30.36
CA SER A 528 19.93 9.13 -30.75
C SER A 528 21.25 8.44 -30.39
N HIS A 529 22.37 9.16 -30.45
CA HIS A 529 23.69 8.64 -30.05
C HIS A 529 23.82 8.37 -28.54
N ARG A 530 22.92 8.91 -27.71
CA ARG A 530 22.84 8.71 -26.25
C ARG A 530 21.81 7.66 -25.84
N LEU A 531 21.07 7.04 -26.76
CA LEU A 531 19.98 6.10 -26.45
C LEU A 531 20.39 5.04 -25.41
N THR A 532 21.51 4.35 -25.62
CA THR A 532 22.02 3.33 -24.70
C THR A 532 22.37 3.90 -23.32
N ALA A 533 22.95 5.10 -23.25
CA ALA A 533 23.28 5.75 -21.98
C ALA A 533 22.02 6.20 -21.22
N ILE A 534 21.04 6.76 -21.93
CA ILE A 534 19.74 7.17 -21.39
C ILE A 534 19.02 5.96 -20.79
N VAL A 535 18.84 4.91 -21.58
CA VAL A 535 18.17 3.66 -21.15
C VAL A 535 18.95 3.01 -20.00
N GLY A 536 20.28 2.95 -20.10
CA GLY A 536 21.13 2.40 -19.05
C GLY A 536 21.01 3.14 -17.72
N TYR A 537 21.05 4.47 -17.73
CA TYR A 537 20.95 5.29 -16.53
C TYR A 537 19.58 5.16 -15.85
N PHE A 538 18.49 5.41 -16.59
CA PHE A 538 17.14 5.39 -16.02
C PHE A 538 16.67 3.96 -15.67
N GLY A 539 17.08 2.96 -16.44
CA GLY A 539 16.81 1.55 -16.17
C GLY A 539 17.51 1.06 -14.90
N ALA A 540 18.82 1.31 -14.76
CA ALA A 540 19.55 0.97 -13.54
C ALA A 540 19.02 1.74 -12.31
N ALA A 541 18.62 3.00 -12.49
CA ALA A 541 17.99 3.79 -11.43
C ALA A 541 16.67 3.18 -10.95
N PHE A 542 15.83 2.64 -11.85
CA PHE A 542 14.61 1.94 -11.45
C PHE A 542 14.90 0.74 -10.55
N LEU A 543 15.89 -0.07 -10.93
CA LEU A 543 16.29 -1.25 -10.16
C LEU A 543 16.80 -0.88 -8.77
N ARG A 544 17.36 0.33 -8.61
CA ARG A 544 17.74 0.90 -7.30
C ARG A 544 16.63 1.69 -6.62
N ASP A 545 15.41 1.57 -7.13
CA ASP A 545 14.19 2.21 -6.63
C ASP A 545 14.26 3.75 -6.60
N GLN A 546 14.83 4.34 -7.66
CA GLN A 546 14.88 5.78 -7.86
C GLN A 546 13.85 6.20 -8.91
N ALA A 547 12.85 6.99 -8.48
CA ALA A 547 11.78 7.50 -9.35
C ALA A 547 11.91 9.00 -9.69
N THR A 548 12.74 9.74 -8.94
CA THR A 548 12.99 11.18 -9.12
C THR A 548 14.45 11.45 -9.46
N PHE A 549 14.68 12.39 -10.37
CA PHE A 549 15.97 12.66 -10.98
C PHE A 549 16.29 14.15 -10.94
N GLY A 550 17.31 14.54 -10.16
CA GLY A 550 17.81 15.91 -10.14
C GLY A 550 18.47 16.29 -11.46
N PHE A 551 18.29 17.54 -11.90
CA PHE A 551 18.89 18.02 -13.15
C PHE A 551 20.42 17.91 -13.14
N ILE A 552 21.06 18.14 -11.98
CA ILE A 552 22.51 18.00 -11.81
C ILE A 552 22.94 16.53 -12.03
N ASP A 553 22.22 15.58 -11.45
CA ASP A 553 22.53 14.14 -11.60
C ASP A 553 22.34 13.68 -13.04
N ILE A 554 21.28 14.14 -13.70
CA ILE A 554 21.04 13.90 -15.12
C ILE A 554 22.23 14.40 -15.96
N VAL A 555 22.71 15.63 -15.73
CA VAL A 555 23.86 16.18 -16.47
C VAL A 555 25.14 15.40 -16.19
N ASN A 556 25.37 15.01 -14.94
CA ASN A 556 26.55 14.24 -14.56
C ASN A 556 26.64 12.88 -15.29
N HIS A 557 25.50 12.25 -15.57
CA HIS A 557 25.45 10.93 -16.21
C HIS A 557 25.25 10.99 -17.73
N LEU A 558 24.45 11.94 -18.23
CA LEU A 558 24.02 11.99 -19.63
C LEU A 558 24.62 13.16 -20.43
N GLY A 559 25.27 14.11 -19.75
CA GLY A 559 25.83 15.31 -20.36
C GLY A 559 24.86 16.49 -20.37
N ILE A 560 25.40 17.70 -20.57
CA ILE A 560 24.63 18.96 -20.55
C ILE A 560 23.72 19.11 -21.78
N GLU A 561 24.01 18.40 -22.87
CA GLU A 561 23.26 18.43 -24.13
C GLU A 561 21.82 17.94 -24.02
N VAL A 562 21.46 17.26 -22.92
CA VAL A 562 20.06 16.91 -22.62
C VAL A 562 19.24 18.13 -22.19
N PHE A 563 19.87 19.29 -22.02
CA PHE A 563 19.26 20.58 -21.78
C PHE A 563 19.57 21.59 -22.88
N ASP A 564 18.54 22.27 -23.36
CA ASP A 564 18.67 23.35 -24.33
C ASP A 564 19.46 24.52 -23.77
N ARG A 565 20.49 24.92 -24.53
CA ARG A 565 21.35 26.08 -24.23
C ARG A 565 21.98 26.01 -22.83
N GLY A 566 22.16 24.81 -22.28
CA GLY A 566 22.73 24.56 -20.95
C GLY A 566 21.92 25.09 -19.77
N ARG A 567 20.61 25.37 -19.96
CA ARG A 567 19.75 25.85 -18.87
C ARG A 567 19.15 24.66 -18.12
N LEU A 568 19.43 24.56 -16.82
CA LEU A 568 18.88 23.51 -15.96
C LEU A 568 17.47 23.88 -15.49
N SER A 569 16.51 23.75 -16.39
CA SER A 569 15.08 23.92 -16.10
C SER A 569 14.26 22.87 -16.83
N TYR A 570 13.04 22.62 -16.35
CA TYR A 570 12.12 21.69 -17.01
C TYR A 570 11.81 22.10 -18.46
N ASP A 571 11.63 23.41 -18.71
CA ASP A 571 11.35 23.92 -20.05
C ASP A 571 12.48 23.66 -21.06
N ALA A 572 13.72 23.67 -20.58
CA ALA A 572 14.90 23.40 -21.38
C ALA A 572 15.25 21.90 -21.44
N PHE A 573 14.60 21.05 -20.65
CA PHE A 573 14.88 19.62 -20.64
C PHE A 573 14.36 18.95 -21.91
N ARG A 574 15.26 18.47 -22.77
CA ARG A 574 14.90 17.96 -24.11
C ARG A 574 14.08 16.68 -24.07
N LEU A 575 14.22 15.87 -23.02
CA LEU A 575 13.44 14.64 -22.84
C LEU A 575 12.09 14.87 -22.15
N ARG A 576 11.68 16.13 -21.91
CA ARG A 576 10.41 16.47 -21.23
C ARG A 576 9.16 15.72 -21.72
N PRO A 577 8.99 15.27 -22.99
CA PRO A 577 7.78 14.51 -23.36
C PRO A 577 7.59 13.19 -22.60
N LEU A 578 8.66 12.61 -22.03
CA LEU A 578 8.60 11.41 -21.20
C LEU A 578 8.46 11.73 -19.70
N PHE A 579 8.70 12.98 -19.29
CA PHE A 579 8.85 13.39 -17.89
C PHE A 579 7.85 14.46 -17.48
N ARG A 580 7.74 14.66 -16.18
CA ARG A 580 6.98 15.73 -15.53
C ARG A 580 7.85 16.35 -14.41
N PRO A 581 7.55 17.59 -13.99
CA PRO A 581 8.23 18.18 -12.84
C PRO A 581 7.97 17.36 -11.57
N ALA A 582 9.02 17.14 -10.78
CA ALA A 582 8.92 16.57 -9.43
C ALA A 582 9.13 17.66 -8.36
N ASP A 583 10.10 18.55 -8.59
CA ASP A 583 10.25 19.84 -7.90
C ASP A 583 10.88 20.88 -8.86
N ALA A 584 11.35 22.01 -8.33
CA ALA A 584 11.95 23.08 -9.12
C ALA A 584 13.24 22.67 -9.88
N SER A 585 13.89 21.58 -9.48
CA SER A 585 15.21 21.14 -9.92
C SER A 585 15.26 19.65 -10.28
N SER A 586 14.12 18.96 -10.28
CA SER A 586 14.06 17.52 -10.52
C SER A 586 12.83 17.12 -11.33
N VAL A 587 12.92 15.96 -11.97
CA VAL A 587 11.86 15.37 -12.80
C VAL A 587 11.58 13.93 -12.40
N ALA A 588 10.36 13.50 -12.68
CA ALA A 588 9.94 12.10 -12.62
C ALA A 588 9.31 11.70 -13.96
N PHE A 589 9.18 10.41 -14.24
CA PHE A 589 8.49 9.98 -15.45
C PHE A 589 6.99 10.34 -15.40
N THR A 590 6.43 10.66 -16.56
CA THR A 590 4.97 10.86 -16.71
C THR A 590 4.18 9.58 -16.46
N HIS A 591 4.81 8.43 -16.74
CA HIS A 591 4.24 7.10 -16.52
C HIS A 591 5.36 6.12 -16.18
N SER A 592 5.17 5.31 -15.12
CA SER A 592 6.16 4.32 -14.63
C SER A 592 6.61 3.36 -15.74
N ALA A 593 5.67 2.94 -16.60
CA ALA A 593 5.93 2.06 -17.74
C ALA A 593 7.14 2.45 -18.60
N TYR A 594 7.46 3.74 -18.78
CA TYR A 594 8.66 4.12 -19.54
C TYR A 594 9.94 3.68 -18.83
N GLN A 595 10.01 3.94 -17.52
CA GLN A 595 11.16 3.57 -16.72
C GLN A 595 11.25 2.06 -16.50
N GLU A 596 10.11 1.39 -16.26
CA GLU A 596 10.01 -0.07 -16.17
C GLU A 596 10.48 -0.74 -17.47
N LEU A 597 10.14 -0.17 -18.63
CA LEU A 597 10.58 -0.65 -19.93
C LEU A 597 12.09 -0.44 -20.14
N MET A 598 12.64 0.68 -19.69
CA MET A 598 14.09 0.90 -19.70
C MET A 598 14.82 -0.06 -18.75
N ALA A 599 14.23 -0.38 -17.59
CA ALA A 599 14.76 -1.37 -16.66
C ALA A 599 14.74 -2.78 -17.26
N ALA A 600 13.64 -3.16 -17.90
CA ALA A 600 13.53 -4.40 -18.65
C ALA A 600 14.57 -4.48 -19.77
N ASP A 601 14.74 -3.42 -20.56
CA ASP A 601 15.74 -3.37 -21.62
C ASP A 601 17.18 -3.46 -21.06
N HIS A 602 17.43 -2.80 -19.93
CA HIS A 602 18.70 -2.88 -19.20
C HIS A 602 19.02 -4.33 -18.77
N LEU A 603 18.04 -5.08 -18.25
CA LEU A 603 18.21 -6.46 -17.81
C LEU A 603 18.42 -7.49 -18.94
N ARG A 604 18.21 -7.12 -20.20
CA ARG A 604 18.48 -8.04 -21.34
C ARG A 604 19.95 -8.44 -21.39
N LEU A 605 20.84 -7.49 -21.07
CA LEU A 605 22.28 -7.71 -21.10
C LEU A 605 22.73 -8.52 -19.87
N PRO A 606 23.45 -9.64 -20.04
CA PRO A 606 23.93 -10.45 -18.92
C PRO A 606 24.73 -9.64 -17.89
N ALA A 607 25.65 -8.77 -18.34
CA ALA A 607 26.48 -7.95 -17.46
C ALA A 607 25.65 -7.04 -16.53
N ASN A 608 24.50 -6.55 -17.01
CA ASN A 608 23.63 -5.69 -16.22
C ASN A 608 22.83 -6.47 -15.18
N ARG A 609 22.44 -7.73 -15.48
CA ARG A 609 21.86 -8.63 -14.49
C ARG A 609 22.86 -8.95 -13.38
N GLU A 610 24.11 -9.21 -13.74
CA GLU A 610 25.18 -9.43 -12.75
C GLU A 610 25.41 -8.18 -11.89
N ALA A 611 25.45 -6.99 -12.49
CA ALA A 611 25.60 -5.73 -11.76
C ALA A 611 24.41 -5.46 -10.80
N ALA A 612 23.17 -5.72 -11.26
CA ALA A 612 21.98 -5.56 -10.43
C ALA A 612 21.92 -6.59 -9.27
N LEU A 613 22.42 -7.81 -9.48
CA LEU A 613 22.54 -8.82 -8.42
C LEU A 613 23.63 -8.47 -7.40
N ALA A 614 24.72 -7.85 -7.84
CA ALA A 614 25.87 -7.51 -7.01
C ALA A 614 25.67 -6.25 -6.14
N ASP A 615 24.60 -5.49 -6.36
CA ASP A 615 24.28 -4.31 -5.57
C ASP A 615 23.93 -4.69 -4.11
N ALA A 616 24.20 -3.80 -3.16
CA ALA A 616 23.98 -4.05 -1.73
C ALA A 616 22.48 -4.14 -1.39
N VAL A 617 21.63 -3.47 -2.18
CA VAL A 617 20.17 -3.47 -2.03
C VAL A 617 19.58 -4.35 -3.14
N PRO A 618 18.67 -5.30 -2.81
CA PRO A 618 18.00 -6.11 -3.82
C PRO A 618 17.31 -5.26 -4.89
N PRO A 619 17.40 -5.63 -6.18
CA PRO A 619 16.83 -4.83 -7.25
C PRO A 619 15.30 -4.80 -7.18
N ARG A 620 14.70 -3.64 -7.42
CA ARG A 620 13.25 -3.49 -7.61
C ARG A 620 12.83 -4.17 -8.91
N LEU A 621 12.08 -5.26 -8.78
CA LEU A 621 11.56 -6.05 -9.88
C LEU A 621 10.04 -6.11 -9.78
N THR A 622 9.35 -5.77 -10.87
CA THR A 622 7.87 -5.79 -10.95
C THR A 622 7.42 -6.75 -12.03
N GLU A 623 6.18 -7.20 -11.95
CA GLU A 623 5.56 -8.01 -13.01
C GLU A 623 5.60 -7.30 -14.37
N GLN A 624 5.46 -5.97 -14.39
CA GLN A 624 5.57 -5.19 -15.62
C GLN A 624 6.98 -5.20 -16.20
N VAL A 625 8.02 -5.11 -15.37
CA VAL A 625 9.42 -5.26 -15.81
C VAL A 625 9.65 -6.66 -16.40
N ARG A 626 9.11 -7.70 -15.77
CA ARG A 626 9.17 -9.08 -16.28
C ARG A 626 8.50 -9.21 -17.65
N GLU A 627 7.26 -8.74 -17.77
CA GLU A 627 6.50 -8.78 -19.03
C GLU A 627 7.23 -8.02 -20.14
N PHE A 628 7.72 -6.81 -19.84
CA PHE A 628 8.51 -6.02 -20.79
C PHE A 628 9.82 -6.71 -21.16
N LEU A 629 10.50 -7.36 -20.22
CA LEU A 629 11.72 -8.12 -20.50
C LEU A 629 11.41 -9.26 -21.47
N PHE A 630 10.32 -10.00 -21.26
CA PHE A 630 9.89 -11.07 -22.15
C PHE A 630 9.63 -10.55 -23.57
N ARG A 631 8.80 -9.53 -23.69
CA ARG A 631 8.43 -8.92 -24.99
C ARG A 631 9.63 -8.32 -25.71
N ARG A 632 10.58 -7.72 -24.99
CA ARG A 632 11.82 -7.15 -25.57
C ARG A 632 12.88 -8.19 -25.94
N SER A 633 12.77 -9.41 -25.41
CA SER A 633 13.81 -10.45 -25.53
C SER A 633 13.51 -11.56 -26.52
N GLN A 634 12.38 -11.53 -27.24
CA GLN A 634 11.88 -12.60 -28.15
C GLN A 634 12.83 -13.06 -29.29
N ALA A 635 14.12 -12.68 -29.28
CA ALA A 635 15.13 -12.98 -30.28
C ALA A 635 16.30 -13.89 -29.80
N SER A 636 16.34 -14.40 -28.56
CA SER A 636 17.48 -15.23 -28.10
C SER A 636 17.03 -16.57 -27.52
N ALA A 637 17.06 -17.62 -28.35
CA ALA A 637 17.00 -19.00 -27.86
C ALA A 637 18.29 -19.34 -27.10
N ILE A 638 18.19 -20.18 -26.06
CA ILE A 638 19.37 -20.82 -25.49
C ILE A 638 19.76 -21.91 -26.49
N ASN A 639 20.94 -21.77 -27.11
CA ASN A 639 21.34 -22.58 -28.27
C ASN A 639 21.78 -24.01 -27.93
N ASP A 640 21.89 -24.37 -26.65
CA ASP A 640 22.27 -25.72 -26.22
C ASP A 640 21.08 -26.49 -25.66
N ASP A 641 20.72 -27.55 -26.36
CA ASP A 641 19.57 -28.40 -26.06
C ASP A 641 19.73 -29.16 -24.73
N CYS A 642 18.73 -28.98 -23.87
CA CYS A 642 18.64 -29.42 -22.49
C CYS A 642 19.75 -28.89 -21.57
N VAL A 643 20.46 -27.82 -21.94
CA VAL A 643 21.52 -27.22 -21.10
C VAL A 643 21.07 -25.88 -20.54
N LEU A 644 21.16 -25.74 -19.22
CA LEU A 644 21.09 -24.46 -18.52
C LEU A 644 22.51 -23.89 -18.39
N PRO A 645 22.87 -22.79 -19.10
CA PRO A 645 24.19 -22.21 -18.97
C PRO A 645 24.37 -21.45 -17.64
N THR A 646 25.62 -21.10 -17.32
CA THR A 646 25.93 -20.21 -16.20
C THR A 646 25.41 -18.81 -16.46
N GLY A 647 24.97 -18.13 -15.40
CA GLY A 647 24.59 -16.72 -15.46
C GLY A 647 23.54 -16.34 -14.44
N THR A 648 23.09 -15.09 -14.49
CA THR A 648 22.02 -14.58 -13.63
C THR A 648 20.66 -14.64 -14.29
N TYR A 649 19.69 -15.25 -13.62
CA TYR A 649 18.34 -15.49 -14.08
C TYR A 649 17.33 -14.77 -13.19
N LEU A 650 16.25 -14.29 -13.81
CA LEU A 650 15.07 -13.80 -13.10
C LEU A 650 14.23 -15.01 -12.68
N VAL A 651 13.91 -15.13 -11.39
CA VAL A 651 13.11 -16.23 -10.82
C VAL A 651 12.14 -15.68 -9.77
N GLY A 652 11.22 -16.52 -9.30
CA GLY A 652 10.18 -16.18 -8.33
C GLY A 652 8.84 -15.79 -8.98
N PRO A 653 7.74 -15.81 -8.19
CA PRO A 653 6.43 -15.39 -8.67
C PRO A 653 6.34 -13.87 -8.81
N SER A 654 5.29 -13.36 -9.45
CA SER A 654 5.08 -11.92 -9.72
C SER A 654 5.23 -11.00 -8.51
N HIS A 655 4.77 -11.42 -7.33
CA HIS A 655 4.88 -10.68 -6.07
C HIS A 655 6.25 -10.81 -5.37
N HIS A 656 7.14 -11.66 -5.87
CA HIS A 656 8.45 -11.91 -5.25
C HIS A 656 9.51 -12.30 -6.28
N LEU A 657 9.64 -11.47 -7.32
CA LEU A 657 10.67 -11.61 -8.35
C LEU A 657 12.06 -11.31 -7.76
N MET A 658 13.05 -12.11 -8.17
CA MET A 658 14.43 -12.01 -7.70
C MET A 658 15.42 -12.40 -8.80
N LEU A 659 16.66 -11.92 -8.68
CA LEU A 659 17.78 -12.42 -9.47
C LEU A 659 18.49 -13.55 -8.71
N ARG A 660 18.85 -14.62 -9.42
CA ARG A 660 19.65 -15.74 -8.90
C ARG A 660 20.73 -16.13 -9.90
N ARG A 661 21.93 -16.39 -9.38
CA ARG A 661 23.05 -16.87 -10.18
C ARG A 661 23.06 -18.39 -10.24
N ILE A 662 23.31 -18.92 -11.45
CA ILE A 662 23.65 -20.31 -11.72
C ILE A 662 25.16 -20.37 -11.95
N GLU A 663 25.87 -20.99 -11.01
CA GLU A 663 27.35 -21.00 -10.95
C GLU A 663 27.99 -21.97 -11.95
N ARG A 664 27.29 -23.05 -12.29
CA ARG A 664 27.79 -24.11 -13.18
C ARG A 664 26.75 -24.45 -14.24
N PRO A 665 27.17 -24.79 -15.47
CA PRO A 665 26.24 -25.29 -16.47
C PRO A 665 25.73 -26.68 -16.08
N VAL A 666 24.45 -26.91 -16.30
CA VAL A 666 23.76 -28.15 -15.91
C VAL A 666 22.96 -28.67 -17.09
N ARG A 667 23.12 -29.95 -17.42
CA ARG A 667 22.29 -30.62 -18.43
C ARG A 667 21.14 -31.35 -17.77
N PHE A 668 19.94 -31.10 -18.24
CA PHE A 668 18.72 -31.72 -17.78
C PHE A 668 18.39 -32.98 -18.59
N ASP A 669 17.77 -33.95 -17.93
CA ASP A 669 16.95 -34.91 -18.65
C ASP A 669 15.84 -34.16 -19.40
N ARG A 670 15.70 -34.47 -20.70
CA ARG A 670 14.68 -33.84 -21.55
C ARG A 670 13.28 -34.03 -20.99
N PHE A 671 13.00 -35.21 -20.47
CA PHE A 671 11.71 -35.66 -19.98
C PHE A 671 11.81 -36.07 -18.50
N PRO A 672 10.70 -36.07 -17.74
CA PRO A 672 10.62 -36.74 -16.45
C PRO A 672 11.10 -38.20 -16.53
N VAL A 673 11.60 -38.74 -15.42
CA VAL A 673 11.98 -40.16 -15.35
C VAL A 673 10.74 -41.01 -15.61
N THR A 674 10.84 -41.93 -16.57
CA THR A 674 9.73 -42.80 -16.96
C THR A 674 9.63 -44.05 -16.08
N VAL A 675 8.47 -44.69 -16.06
CA VAL A 675 8.23 -45.99 -15.41
C VAL A 675 9.25 -47.03 -15.87
N GLU A 676 9.55 -47.12 -17.17
CA GLU A 676 10.55 -48.06 -17.70
C GLU A 676 11.93 -47.82 -17.09
N ARG A 677 12.37 -46.55 -17.05
CA ARG A 677 13.66 -46.19 -16.45
C ARG A 677 13.68 -46.55 -14.98
N TYR A 678 12.62 -46.24 -14.24
CA TYR A 678 12.52 -46.51 -12.82
C TYR A 678 12.46 -48.01 -12.50
N ASN A 679 11.79 -48.82 -13.32
CA ASN A 679 11.78 -50.28 -13.17
C ASN A 679 13.18 -50.89 -13.25
N ARG A 680 14.04 -50.40 -14.16
CA ARG A 680 15.45 -50.84 -14.22
C ARG A 680 16.22 -50.55 -12.93
N PHE A 681 15.93 -49.42 -12.28
CA PHE A 681 16.48 -49.11 -10.97
C PHE A 681 15.95 -50.05 -9.89
N LEU A 682 14.65 -50.33 -9.87
CA LEU A 682 14.07 -51.29 -8.92
C LEU A 682 14.66 -52.69 -9.07
N ASP A 683 14.89 -53.14 -10.30
CA ASP A 683 15.53 -54.44 -10.57
C ASP A 683 16.97 -54.46 -10.02
N ALA A 684 17.76 -53.40 -10.24
CA ALA A 684 19.10 -53.27 -9.67
C ALA A 684 19.09 -53.27 -8.13
N VAL A 685 18.12 -52.59 -7.51
CA VAL A 685 17.94 -52.58 -6.05
C VAL A 685 17.58 -53.97 -5.52
N ARG A 686 16.75 -54.74 -6.23
CA ARG A 686 16.38 -56.12 -5.86
C ARG A 686 17.56 -57.09 -5.98
N GLU A 687 18.44 -56.88 -6.96
CA GLU A 687 19.61 -57.72 -7.18
C GLU A 687 20.76 -57.43 -6.20
N GLY A 688 21.05 -56.16 -5.94
CA GLY A 688 22.27 -55.73 -5.24
C GLY A 688 22.06 -54.90 -3.97
N GLY A 689 20.82 -54.55 -3.62
CA GLY A 689 20.52 -53.57 -2.57
C GLY A 689 20.71 -52.12 -3.03
N SER A 690 20.24 -51.15 -2.24
CA SER A 690 20.25 -49.73 -2.60
C SER A 690 21.33 -48.87 -1.91
N GLN A 691 21.99 -49.41 -0.88
CA GLN A 691 22.86 -48.65 0.05
C GLN A 691 23.90 -47.74 -0.61
N GLN A 692 24.41 -48.11 -1.80
CA GLN A 692 25.39 -47.31 -2.54
C GLN A 692 24.82 -46.06 -3.21
N TRP A 693 23.49 -45.95 -3.31
CA TRP A 693 22.76 -44.84 -3.90
C TRP A 693 21.89 -44.09 -2.89
N ASP A 694 21.63 -44.68 -1.73
CA ASP A 694 20.79 -44.09 -0.69
C ASP A 694 21.31 -42.72 -0.26
N HIS A 695 20.38 -41.81 0.03
CA HIS A 695 20.75 -40.52 0.61
C HIS A 695 21.35 -40.74 2.00
N PRO A 696 22.42 -40.03 2.39
CA PRO A 696 23.06 -40.20 3.71
C PRO A 696 22.11 -40.06 4.90
N ASP A 697 21.20 -39.08 4.85
CA ASP A 697 20.17 -38.86 5.88
C ASP A 697 18.90 -39.72 5.73
N MET A 698 18.89 -40.73 4.84
CA MET A 698 17.72 -41.58 4.64
C MET A 698 17.43 -42.38 5.93
N PRO A 699 16.21 -42.28 6.50
CA PRO A 699 15.87 -43.06 7.68
C PRO A 699 15.85 -44.56 7.41
N ASP A 700 16.21 -45.36 8.42
CA ASP A 700 16.11 -46.82 8.37
C ASP A 700 14.69 -47.29 8.02
N GLY A 701 14.60 -48.35 7.21
CA GLY A 701 13.34 -49.00 6.86
C GLY A 701 12.53 -48.32 5.74
N ILE A 702 13.05 -47.26 5.13
CA ILE A 702 12.48 -46.71 3.88
C ILE A 702 12.86 -47.64 2.71
N THR A 703 11.88 -47.98 1.87
CA THR A 703 12.09 -48.74 0.63
C THR A 703 11.99 -47.81 -0.58
N HIS A 704 12.52 -48.24 -1.72
CA HIS A 704 12.38 -47.50 -2.99
C HIS A 704 11.20 -47.97 -3.84
N GLU A 705 10.45 -48.96 -3.38
CA GLU A 705 9.24 -49.42 -4.06
C GLU A 705 8.19 -48.29 -4.10
N PRO A 706 7.53 -48.06 -5.25
CA PRO A 706 6.44 -47.09 -5.33
C PRO A 706 5.29 -47.45 -4.37
N TRP A 707 4.54 -46.44 -3.92
CA TRP A 707 3.37 -46.68 -3.08
C TRP A 707 2.19 -47.21 -3.90
N LEU A 708 2.17 -48.53 -4.11
CA LEU A 708 1.22 -49.20 -5.01
C LEU A 708 -0.25 -48.96 -4.64
N GLU A 709 -0.58 -48.92 -3.34
CA GLU A 709 -1.96 -48.70 -2.85
C GLU A 709 -2.53 -47.33 -3.24
N ARG A 710 -1.68 -46.35 -3.55
CA ARG A 710 -2.13 -45.03 -4.00
C ARG A 710 -2.36 -44.96 -5.50
N LEU A 711 -1.80 -45.88 -6.28
CA LEU A 711 -1.91 -45.82 -7.73
C LEU A 711 -3.36 -45.86 -8.18
N ARG A 712 -3.76 -44.90 -9.02
CA ARG A 712 -5.07 -44.92 -9.70
C ARG A 712 -5.21 -46.12 -10.62
N VAL A 713 -4.09 -46.60 -11.17
CA VAL A 713 -4.02 -47.78 -12.02
C VAL A 713 -3.16 -48.83 -11.32
N PRO A 714 -3.72 -49.96 -10.84
CA PRO A 714 -2.95 -50.98 -10.15
C PRO A 714 -1.76 -51.53 -10.96
N GLY A 715 -1.91 -51.60 -12.28
CA GLY A 715 -0.88 -52.09 -13.20
C GLY A 715 0.14 -51.04 -13.68
N TYR A 716 0.17 -49.84 -13.10
CA TYR A 716 0.95 -48.70 -13.64
C TYR A 716 2.45 -49.01 -13.84
N TYR A 717 3.06 -49.79 -12.95
CA TYR A 717 4.48 -50.18 -13.05
C TYR A 717 4.71 -51.51 -13.78
N THR A 718 3.66 -52.26 -14.11
CA THR A 718 3.77 -53.63 -14.67
C THR A 718 3.22 -53.75 -16.08
N ASP A 719 2.29 -52.89 -16.48
CA ASP A 719 1.70 -52.87 -17.81
C ASP A 719 2.57 -52.03 -18.77
N PRO A 720 3.07 -52.61 -19.88
CA PRO A 720 3.90 -51.91 -20.86
C PRO A 720 3.27 -50.63 -21.44
N ALA A 721 1.94 -50.48 -21.41
CA ALA A 721 1.28 -49.25 -21.86
C ALA A 721 1.72 -48.01 -21.07
N TYR A 722 2.20 -48.19 -19.83
CA TYR A 722 2.67 -47.12 -18.96
C TYR A 722 4.19 -46.94 -18.96
N ALA A 723 4.94 -47.72 -19.77
CA ALA A 723 6.40 -47.66 -19.80
C ALA A 723 6.95 -46.25 -20.07
N ASN A 724 6.29 -45.48 -20.93
CA ASN A 724 6.66 -44.10 -21.28
C ASN A 724 5.95 -43.02 -20.43
N HIS A 725 5.23 -43.40 -19.37
CA HIS A 725 4.63 -42.44 -18.44
C HIS A 725 5.62 -42.06 -17.32
N PRO A 726 5.45 -40.91 -16.65
CA PRO A 726 6.30 -40.52 -15.52
C PRO A 726 6.28 -41.55 -14.39
N ALA A 727 7.42 -41.80 -13.75
CA ALA A 727 7.47 -42.54 -12.50
C ALA A 727 6.85 -41.69 -11.36
N ILE A 728 5.69 -42.11 -10.87
CA ILE A 728 4.91 -41.45 -9.80
C ILE A 728 4.80 -42.33 -8.55
N CYS A 729 4.24 -41.80 -7.46
CA CYS A 729 4.18 -42.52 -6.19
C CYS A 729 5.56 -42.95 -5.64
N VAL A 730 6.59 -42.19 -6.01
CA VAL A 730 7.95 -42.30 -5.48
C VAL A 730 8.21 -41.23 -4.41
N SER A 731 9.10 -41.52 -3.46
CA SER A 731 9.48 -40.58 -2.40
C SER A 731 10.68 -39.73 -2.83
N SER A 732 10.96 -38.63 -2.11
CA SER A 732 12.18 -37.84 -2.36
C SER A 732 13.47 -38.64 -2.19
N TRP A 733 13.47 -39.61 -1.28
CA TRP A 733 14.58 -40.52 -1.06
C TRP A 733 14.81 -41.42 -2.26
N SER A 734 13.73 -41.93 -2.85
CA SER A 734 13.80 -42.78 -4.03
C SER A 734 14.21 -42.00 -5.28
N ALA A 735 13.75 -40.76 -5.44
CA ALA A 735 14.17 -39.87 -6.51
C ALA A 735 15.68 -39.55 -6.42
N TYR A 736 16.20 -39.31 -5.21
CA TYR A 736 17.63 -39.13 -4.97
C TYR A 736 18.43 -40.39 -5.32
N ALA A 737 18.01 -41.55 -4.81
CA ALA A 737 18.71 -42.81 -5.05
C ALA A 737 18.70 -43.20 -6.55
N PHE A 738 17.57 -42.99 -7.23
CA PHE A 738 17.51 -43.16 -8.68
C PHE A 738 18.49 -42.23 -9.40
N ALA A 739 18.55 -40.94 -9.03
CA ALA A 739 19.45 -40.00 -9.68
C ALA A 739 20.90 -40.44 -9.52
N ALA A 740 21.30 -40.89 -8.32
CA ALA A 740 22.63 -41.44 -8.07
C ALA A 740 22.89 -42.73 -8.87
N PHE A 741 21.91 -43.62 -8.99
CA PHE A 741 21.97 -44.82 -9.84
C PHE A 741 22.23 -44.48 -11.31
N ASP A 742 21.59 -43.44 -11.83
CA ASP A 742 21.75 -42.96 -13.20
C ASP A 742 23.03 -42.11 -13.40
N GLY A 743 23.88 -42.00 -12.36
CA GLY A 743 25.12 -41.19 -12.40
C GLY A 743 24.88 -39.68 -12.39
N LYS A 744 23.72 -39.24 -11.88
CA LYS A 744 23.19 -37.87 -11.93
C LYS A 744 22.83 -37.37 -10.53
N ARG A 745 22.18 -36.20 -10.47
CA ARG A 745 21.55 -35.66 -9.26
C ARG A 745 20.16 -35.08 -9.58
N LEU A 746 19.41 -34.72 -8.54
CA LEU A 746 18.20 -33.91 -8.71
C LEU A 746 18.58 -32.44 -8.96
N PRO A 747 17.81 -31.70 -9.78
CA PRO A 747 17.97 -30.25 -9.92
C PRO A 747 17.64 -29.56 -8.61
N THR A 748 18.28 -28.43 -8.32
CA THR A 748 17.76 -27.49 -7.32
C THR A 748 16.50 -26.81 -7.85
N SER A 749 15.64 -26.31 -6.96
CA SER A 749 14.45 -25.55 -7.38
C SER A 749 14.78 -24.27 -8.18
N THR A 750 15.97 -23.70 -7.96
CA THR A 750 16.44 -22.52 -8.71
C THR A 750 16.93 -22.90 -10.10
N GLU A 751 17.69 -24.00 -10.23
CA GLU A 751 18.08 -24.54 -11.55
C GLU A 751 16.85 -24.93 -12.36
N TRP A 752 15.89 -25.62 -11.74
CA TRP A 752 14.66 -26.03 -12.38
C TRP A 752 13.89 -24.84 -12.95
N GLU A 753 13.68 -23.80 -12.13
CA GLU A 753 12.95 -22.60 -12.57
C GLU A 753 13.72 -21.81 -13.63
N ALA A 754 15.03 -21.64 -13.47
CA ALA A 754 15.88 -20.96 -14.44
C ALA A 754 15.87 -21.68 -15.81
N ALA A 755 15.85 -23.01 -15.81
CA ALA A 755 15.76 -23.81 -17.03
C ALA A 755 14.38 -23.68 -17.70
N ALA A 756 13.29 -23.70 -16.92
CA ALA A 756 11.93 -23.54 -17.41
C ALA A 756 11.65 -22.12 -17.95
N ARG A 757 12.15 -21.09 -17.25
CA ARG A 757 11.87 -19.67 -17.52
C ARG A 757 12.88 -19.04 -18.46
N GLY A 758 14.14 -19.48 -18.46
CA GLY A 758 15.23 -18.83 -19.19
C GLY A 758 15.49 -17.39 -18.73
N THR A 759 16.08 -16.59 -19.63
CA THR A 759 16.57 -15.23 -19.30
C THR A 759 15.57 -14.12 -19.57
N ASP A 760 14.44 -14.42 -20.20
CA ASP A 760 13.46 -13.44 -20.67
C ASP A 760 12.27 -13.26 -19.69
N GLY A 761 12.17 -14.10 -18.66
CA GLY A 761 11.15 -13.96 -17.63
C GLY A 761 9.77 -14.49 -18.00
N ARG A 762 9.62 -15.33 -19.03
CA ARG A 762 8.32 -15.90 -19.43
C ARG A 762 7.55 -16.61 -18.30
N LEU A 763 6.21 -16.59 -18.36
CA LEU A 763 5.32 -17.20 -17.37
C LEU A 763 5.27 -18.73 -17.47
N PHE A 764 5.29 -19.27 -18.69
CA PHE A 764 5.28 -20.70 -18.99
C PHE A 764 6.52 -21.08 -19.80
N PRO A 765 6.92 -22.36 -19.84
CA PRO A 765 8.08 -22.79 -20.62
C PRO A 765 8.05 -22.29 -22.08
N TRP A 766 6.86 -22.28 -22.68
CA TRP A 766 6.64 -21.87 -24.07
C TRP A 766 6.39 -20.36 -24.28
N GLY A 767 6.14 -19.57 -23.23
CA GLY A 767 5.85 -18.14 -23.36
C GLY A 767 4.89 -17.60 -22.30
N ASP A 768 4.29 -16.43 -22.55
CA ASP A 768 3.32 -15.79 -21.63
C ASP A 768 1.86 -16.16 -21.94
N ASP A 769 1.59 -16.72 -23.13
CA ASP A 769 0.23 -17.02 -23.57
C ASP A 769 -0.26 -18.37 -23.04
N ILE A 770 -1.55 -18.42 -22.70
CA ILE A 770 -2.24 -19.62 -22.23
C ILE A 770 -2.59 -20.49 -23.43
N ASP A 771 -2.09 -21.73 -23.44
CA ASP A 771 -2.47 -22.74 -24.43
C ASP A 771 -2.75 -24.07 -23.73
N LEU A 772 -4.04 -24.39 -23.56
CA LEU A 772 -4.49 -25.62 -22.89
C LEU A 772 -4.27 -26.88 -23.77
N GLY A 773 -3.95 -26.71 -25.06
CA GLY A 773 -3.69 -27.82 -25.98
C GLY A 773 -2.27 -28.39 -25.87
N ILE A 774 -1.37 -27.71 -25.16
CA ILE A 774 0.04 -28.11 -25.02
C ILE A 774 0.42 -28.39 -23.57
N VAL A 775 -0.55 -28.63 -22.69
CA VAL A 775 -0.29 -28.93 -21.28
C VAL A 775 -1.34 -29.87 -20.68
N ASN A 776 -0.88 -30.86 -19.91
CA ASN A 776 -1.76 -31.70 -19.08
C ASN A 776 -2.03 -31.02 -17.74
N CYS A 777 -3.25 -30.50 -17.55
CA CYS A 777 -3.66 -29.72 -16.38
C CYS A 777 -5.17 -29.79 -16.12
N ALA A 778 -5.64 -29.35 -14.95
CA ALA A 778 -7.06 -29.48 -14.61
C ALA A 778 -7.99 -28.75 -15.61
N ASP A 779 -7.55 -27.59 -16.11
CA ASP A 779 -8.28 -26.78 -17.09
C ASP A 779 -8.34 -27.46 -18.47
N SER A 780 -7.31 -28.20 -18.88
CA SER A 780 -7.33 -28.96 -20.14
C SER A 780 -8.26 -30.17 -20.06
N TRP A 781 -8.39 -30.79 -18.88
CA TRP A 781 -9.40 -31.83 -18.64
C TRP A 781 -10.82 -31.29 -18.57
N SER A 782 -11.05 -30.12 -17.95
CA SER A 782 -12.39 -29.54 -17.85
C SER A 782 -12.86 -28.95 -19.18
N GLY A 783 -11.94 -28.40 -19.98
CA GLY A 783 -12.24 -27.63 -21.20
C GLY A 783 -12.62 -26.17 -20.93
N ARG A 784 -12.45 -25.67 -19.69
CA ARG A 784 -12.69 -24.28 -19.31
C ARG A 784 -11.77 -23.84 -18.14
N PRO A 785 -11.56 -22.53 -17.93
CA PRO A 785 -10.79 -22.06 -16.80
C PRO A 785 -11.42 -22.43 -15.44
N LEU A 786 -10.64 -23.02 -14.53
CA LEU A 786 -11.06 -23.36 -13.17
C LEU A 786 -10.59 -22.29 -12.17
N ILE A 787 -11.39 -21.23 -12.03
CA ILE A 787 -10.99 -20.02 -11.29
C ILE A 787 -11.14 -20.18 -9.77
N THR A 788 -12.15 -20.87 -9.26
CA THR A 788 -12.34 -21.03 -7.80
C THR A 788 -12.06 -22.45 -7.34
N TYR A 789 -11.82 -22.63 -6.04
CA TYR A 789 -11.65 -23.96 -5.46
C TYR A 789 -12.93 -24.78 -5.59
N GLU A 790 -14.09 -24.14 -5.46
CA GLU A 790 -15.42 -24.72 -5.61
C GLU A 790 -15.60 -25.23 -7.04
N ALA A 791 -15.27 -24.41 -8.05
CA ALA A 791 -15.36 -24.84 -9.45
C ALA A 791 -14.42 -26.02 -9.74
N TRP A 792 -13.20 -26.00 -9.18
CA TRP A 792 -12.27 -27.11 -9.29
C TRP A 792 -12.79 -28.37 -8.60
N ARG A 793 -13.37 -28.23 -7.40
CA ARG A 793 -13.90 -29.35 -6.61
C ARG A 793 -15.13 -29.97 -7.25
N GLU A 794 -16.04 -29.17 -7.79
CA GLU A 794 -17.20 -29.65 -8.55
C GLU A 794 -16.76 -30.44 -9.79
N GLU A 795 -15.76 -29.95 -10.52
CA GLU A 795 -15.20 -30.66 -11.68
C GLU A 795 -14.48 -31.95 -11.29
N LEU A 796 -13.82 -31.98 -10.12
CA LEU A 796 -13.19 -33.18 -9.57
C LEU A 796 -14.24 -34.24 -9.19
N ASP A 797 -15.29 -33.82 -8.48
CA ASP A 797 -16.31 -34.73 -7.91
C ASP A 797 -17.30 -35.25 -8.97
N GLY A 798 -17.61 -34.44 -10.00
CA GLY A 798 -18.64 -34.77 -11.00
C GLY A 798 -18.26 -34.58 -12.47
N GLY A 799 -17.04 -34.09 -12.75
CA GLY A 799 -16.57 -33.76 -14.10
C GLY A 799 -15.49 -34.69 -14.63
N ARG A 800 -14.77 -34.24 -15.67
CA ARG A 800 -13.72 -35.05 -16.33
C ARG A 800 -12.42 -35.09 -15.52
N LEU A 801 -12.22 -34.15 -14.60
CA LEU A 801 -11.03 -34.08 -13.76
C LEU A 801 -10.89 -35.29 -12.83
N GLY A 802 -12.00 -35.92 -12.42
CA GLY A 802 -11.97 -37.17 -11.64
C GLY A 802 -11.26 -38.33 -12.35
N LEU A 803 -11.22 -38.30 -13.69
CA LEU A 803 -10.55 -39.28 -14.57
C LEU A 803 -9.10 -38.88 -14.90
N ALA A 804 -8.67 -37.69 -14.50
CA ALA A 804 -7.36 -37.18 -14.87
C ALA A 804 -6.22 -37.99 -14.23
N MET A 805 -5.15 -38.15 -15.00
CA MET A 805 -3.95 -38.88 -14.63
C MET A 805 -2.75 -38.38 -15.46
N PRO A 806 -1.51 -38.70 -15.06
CA PRO A 806 -0.35 -38.35 -15.88
C PRO A 806 -0.46 -39.03 -17.25
N GLY A 807 -0.05 -38.32 -18.30
CA GLY A 807 0.08 -38.85 -19.65
C GLY A 807 1.53 -39.21 -19.98
N PRO A 808 1.81 -39.76 -21.17
CA PRO A 808 3.16 -40.01 -21.67
C PRO A 808 4.04 -38.76 -21.59
N VAL A 809 5.34 -38.93 -21.36
CA VAL A 809 6.26 -37.80 -21.18
C VAL A 809 6.50 -36.96 -22.46
N ASP A 810 6.05 -37.41 -23.61
CA ASP A 810 6.25 -36.77 -24.91
C ASP A 810 4.95 -36.26 -25.57
N ASP A 811 3.82 -36.34 -24.86
CA ASP A 811 2.48 -36.09 -25.39
C ASP A 811 2.23 -34.62 -25.80
N HIS A 812 2.92 -33.65 -25.19
CA HIS A 812 2.77 -32.23 -25.52
C HIS A 812 4.03 -31.67 -26.23
N PRO A 813 4.10 -31.71 -27.58
CA PRO A 813 5.23 -31.19 -28.35
C PRO A 813 5.50 -29.69 -28.17
N GLY A 814 4.47 -28.91 -27.81
CA GLY A 814 4.60 -27.48 -27.54
C GLY A 814 5.10 -27.12 -26.14
N ASN A 815 5.13 -28.08 -25.20
CA ASN A 815 5.59 -27.84 -23.82
C ASN A 815 7.12 -27.87 -23.75
N VAL A 816 7.76 -26.82 -24.29
CA VAL A 816 9.21 -26.72 -24.47
C VAL A 816 9.72 -25.46 -23.80
N SER A 817 10.68 -25.62 -22.90
CA SER A 817 11.40 -24.51 -22.26
C SER A 817 12.38 -23.83 -23.23
N PRO A 818 12.90 -22.63 -22.92
CA PRO A 818 13.97 -21.99 -23.68
C PRO A 818 15.22 -22.85 -23.88
N CYS A 819 15.46 -23.77 -22.95
CA CYS A 819 16.58 -24.70 -22.99
C CYS A 819 16.24 -26.01 -23.73
N GLY A 820 15.10 -26.15 -24.40
CA GLY A 820 14.72 -27.38 -25.12
C GLY A 820 14.18 -28.53 -24.25
N ILE A 821 14.02 -28.31 -22.94
CA ILE A 821 13.50 -29.29 -21.98
C ILE A 821 11.99 -29.39 -22.09
N ARG A 822 11.45 -30.61 -22.03
CA ARG A 822 10.04 -30.94 -22.28
C ARG A 822 9.26 -31.18 -21.00
N GLU A 823 7.95 -30.93 -21.06
CA GLU A 823 6.99 -31.21 -19.97
C GLU A 823 7.39 -30.58 -18.64
N MET A 824 7.86 -29.31 -18.66
CA MET A 824 8.22 -28.61 -17.42
C MET A 824 7.00 -28.00 -16.73
N ALA A 825 5.87 -27.83 -17.42
CA ALA A 825 4.63 -27.38 -16.79
C ALA A 825 3.55 -28.45 -16.89
N GLY A 826 2.84 -28.72 -15.79
CA GLY A 826 1.80 -29.73 -15.73
C GLY A 826 2.31 -31.17 -15.80
N ASN A 827 1.41 -32.10 -16.12
CA ASN A 827 1.61 -33.55 -16.04
C ASN A 827 1.92 -34.04 -14.63
N VAL A 828 3.13 -33.83 -14.11
CA VAL A 828 3.51 -34.18 -12.73
C VAL A 828 4.35 -33.09 -12.10
N TRP A 829 4.14 -32.88 -10.79
CA TRP A 829 5.11 -32.16 -9.97
C TRP A 829 6.45 -32.87 -9.99
N GLU A 830 7.54 -32.11 -9.97
CA GLU A 830 8.89 -32.67 -10.00
C GLU A 830 9.68 -32.36 -8.75
N ILE A 831 10.19 -33.41 -8.11
CA ILE A 831 11.02 -33.33 -6.90
C ILE A 831 12.37 -32.66 -7.21
N THR A 832 12.76 -31.70 -6.39
CA THR A 832 14.06 -31.01 -6.44
C THR A 832 14.94 -31.42 -5.25
N SER A 833 16.24 -31.10 -5.32
CA SER A 833 17.18 -31.25 -4.21
C SER A 833 17.06 -30.15 -3.15
N THR A 834 16.19 -29.14 -3.33
CA THR A 834 16.02 -28.06 -2.36
C THR A 834 15.11 -28.51 -1.21
N VAL A 835 15.69 -28.59 -0.01
CA VAL A 835 15.02 -29.03 1.22
C VAL A 835 14.73 -27.82 2.14
N LEU A 836 13.57 -27.84 2.80
CA LEU A 836 13.25 -26.98 3.94
C LEU A 836 13.41 -27.81 5.21
N ASP A 837 14.62 -27.81 5.79
CA ASP A 837 15.01 -28.73 6.86
C ASP A 837 14.10 -28.63 8.09
N ASP A 838 13.72 -27.41 8.48
CA ASP A 838 12.83 -27.15 9.62
C ASP A 838 11.44 -27.81 9.48
N LEU A 839 11.02 -28.09 8.24
CA LEU A 839 9.72 -28.67 7.91
C LEU A 839 9.80 -30.14 7.50
N GLY A 840 11.01 -30.66 7.22
CA GLY A 840 11.19 -32.00 6.65
C GLY A 840 10.54 -32.17 5.27
N GLU A 841 10.48 -31.08 4.50
CA GLU A 841 9.81 -30.99 3.19
C GLU A 841 10.80 -30.64 2.08
N VAL A 842 10.50 -31.08 0.86
CA VAL A 842 11.24 -30.72 -0.35
C VAL A 842 10.39 -29.83 -1.23
N ILE A 843 11.05 -28.97 -1.99
CA ILE A 843 10.38 -28.16 -3.00
C ILE A 843 10.11 -29.03 -4.22
N ILE A 844 8.87 -28.98 -4.70
CA ILE A 844 8.43 -29.56 -5.98
C ILE A 844 8.07 -28.44 -6.96
N CYS A 845 8.32 -28.65 -8.25
CA CYS A 845 8.11 -27.64 -9.28
C CYS A 845 7.21 -28.11 -10.43
N GLY A 846 6.64 -27.17 -11.20
CA GLY A 846 5.97 -27.42 -12.48
C GLY A 846 4.45 -27.64 -12.43
N GLY A 847 3.91 -28.11 -11.30
CA GLY A 847 2.50 -28.45 -11.21
C GLY A 847 2.13 -29.78 -11.87
N SER A 848 0.91 -30.26 -11.63
CA SER A 848 0.45 -31.57 -12.12
C SER A 848 -0.84 -31.50 -12.92
N TYR A 849 -1.23 -32.63 -13.52
CA TYR A 849 -2.46 -32.83 -14.29
C TYR A 849 -3.75 -32.40 -13.55
N ASP A 850 -3.74 -32.37 -12.22
CA ASP A 850 -4.89 -32.01 -11.38
C ASP A 850 -4.83 -30.59 -10.82
N ASN A 851 -3.80 -29.81 -11.18
CA ASN A 851 -3.72 -28.41 -10.79
C ASN A 851 -4.32 -27.49 -11.85
N PRO A 852 -4.97 -26.38 -11.42
CA PRO A 852 -5.45 -25.41 -12.37
C PRO A 852 -4.29 -24.71 -13.08
N PHE A 853 -4.50 -24.26 -14.31
CA PHE A 853 -3.47 -23.67 -15.16
C PHE A 853 -2.69 -22.52 -14.49
N ARG A 854 -3.36 -21.70 -13.67
CA ARG A 854 -2.71 -20.63 -12.89
C ARG A 854 -1.62 -21.10 -11.93
N ALA A 855 -1.62 -22.39 -11.59
CA ALA A 855 -0.64 -23.03 -10.73
C ALA A 855 0.46 -23.75 -11.52
N LEU A 856 0.55 -23.54 -12.84
CA LEU A 856 1.54 -24.18 -13.73
C LEU A 856 2.59 -23.21 -14.29
N GLN A 857 2.71 -22.01 -13.73
CA GLN A 857 3.76 -21.07 -14.13
C GLN A 857 5.15 -21.62 -13.80
N THR A 858 6.18 -21.14 -14.49
CA THR A 858 7.59 -21.52 -14.26
C THR A 858 8.05 -21.24 -12.82
N SER A 859 7.44 -20.26 -12.14
CA SER A 859 7.66 -19.97 -10.72
C SER A 859 6.86 -20.82 -9.74
N SER A 860 5.93 -21.66 -10.21
CA SER A 860 5.08 -22.46 -9.34
C SER A 860 5.91 -23.46 -8.54
N LYS A 861 5.79 -23.36 -7.22
CA LYS A 861 6.46 -24.23 -6.25
C LYS A 861 5.42 -24.80 -5.29
N GLY A 862 5.50 -26.11 -5.07
CA GLY A 862 4.78 -26.81 -4.02
C GLY A 862 5.74 -27.33 -2.96
N LEU A 863 5.17 -27.89 -1.89
CA LEU A 863 5.91 -28.57 -0.84
C LEU A 863 5.45 -30.03 -0.78
N ALA A 864 6.41 -30.94 -0.67
CA ALA A 864 6.15 -32.36 -0.44
C ALA A 864 6.97 -32.86 0.74
N ARG A 865 6.34 -33.64 1.63
CA ARG A 865 7.08 -34.31 2.71
C ARG A 865 8.03 -35.34 2.13
N ARG A 866 9.24 -35.43 2.66
CA ARG A 866 10.31 -36.29 2.12
C ARG A 866 9.93 -37.76 1.95
N ARG A 867 9.09 -38.29 2.85
CA ARG A 867 8.64 -39.69 2.87
C ARG A 867 7.32 -39.92 2.11
N ILE A 868 6.55 -38.88 1.84
CA ILE A 868 5.23 -39.04 1.20
C ILE A 868 5.42 -39.15 -0.30
N SER A 869 4.68 -40.07 -0.91
CA SER A 869 4.55 -40.18 -2.35
C SER A 869 3.11 -40.00 -2.80
N SER A 870 2.95 -39.55 -4.05
CA SER A 870 1.68 -39.11 -4.64
C SER A 870 1.58 -39.49 -6.12
N ASN A 871 0.36 -39.70 -6.62
CA ASN A 871 0.08 -39.94 -8.04
C ASN A 871 0.40 -38.75 -8.94
N ALA A 872 0.53 -37.57 -8.36
CA ALA A 872 0.77 -36.31 -9.05
C ALA A 872 2.23 -35.86 -8.97
N VAL A 873 3.12 -36.64 -8.34
CA VAL A 873 4.51 -36.27 -8.08
C VAL A 873 5.46 -37.30 -8.68
N GLY A 874 6.31 -36.84 -9.59
CA GLY A 874 7.46 -37.55 -10.14
C GLY A 874 8.73 -36.72 -9.98
N PHE A 875 9.70 -36.90 -10.89
CA PHE A 875 10.97 -36.18 -10.85
C PHE A 875 11.73 -36.27 -12.19
N ARG A 876 12.74 -35.42 -12.34
CA ARG A 876 13.74 -35.49 -13.41
C ARG A 876 15.14 -35.36 -12.84
N CYS A 877 16.13 -35.81 -13.59
CA CYS A 877 17.54 -35.76 -13.19
C CYS A 877 18.30 -34.69 -13.99
N VAL A 878 19.45 -34.29 -13.44
CA VAL A 878 20.41 -33.42 -14.09
C VAL A 878 21.83 -33.92 -13.89
N GLU A 879 22.73 -33.56 -14.82
CA GLU A 879 24.16 -33.79 -14.73
C GLU A 879 24.93 -32.46 -14.72
N GLU A 880 25.94 -32.34 -13.87
CA GLU A 880 26.86 -31.19 -13.91
C GLU A 880 27.80 -31.32 -15.11
N MET A 881 27.92 -30.23 -15.87
CA MET A 881 28.85 -30.16 -16.98
C MET A 881 30.22 -29.69 -16.47
N ARG A 882 31.29 -30.29 -17.00
CA ARG A 882 32.69 -29.99 -16.63
C ARG A 882 33.23 -28.72 -17.24
#